data_AF-A0A1X7UJB4-F1
#
_entry.id   AF-A0A1X7UJB4-F1
#
_cell.length_a   1.000
_cell.length_b   1.000
_cell.length_c   1.000
_cell.angle_alpha   90.00
_cell.angle_beta   90.00
_cell.angle_gamma   90.00
#
_symmetry.space_group_name_H-M   'P 1'
#
loop_
_entity.id
_entity.type
_entity.pdbx_description
1 polymer ?
#
loop_
_entity_poly.entity_id
_entity_poly.type
_entity_poly.pdbx_seq_one_letter_code
_entity_poly.pdbx_strand_id
1 'polypeptide(L)'
;MLFNKRRAKIETKMQHIAFIFQCWMSSFIITVTSTKSPLHFGYITTLTGSFIASGGIPAVDLALKLINERKDILQNYTLSYTDILDSKCNRTAGLDKFFELVNRDVTYVSLLGCGCSISTIPVAEISHYWNIPQLSYATGADVLTDRNRFRNFFRTLVSFHYVGISLAHLMREFGWRQMSIITQDESLFTGVAEDIKIIFNNKKWILDRYVVISGQNPLSFFDRSEAQRFRIIHINTYPDIAYQLLCEAYYRGMTSPDYLWIIPMWYNDDWWMPSSLSSYKNSSCTDAIMIKAVSGSIGFILDVFLTLQNKSLVTFSGLTPQMYFSTYTALLKDPKYENLTELGLSGVAFDGVWAIAIGLDIASKKISSGSDSGCENVPGDIVPLEQFNYTNTKLGCILRQSFSEINFLGITGQIQFNENGSRNENIVFCQQYRTTTDSSMARVTFGDVTIKPKGSIFVLKKEESNSTLWQRHGLQPPYDGFPESNIHQNNMVLIIVYDIAAVCGLVFVVICFIFNIAFRSKKVVKMTSPNLNYIIILGSAMLYTCIFFYSHSSTTKSMQSIFCNIREWMVSLGYSLCFGVILSKTWRVYYIFNNPKPNKKGIKDWVLFLIVFVVVAIDFVIILVGSAIPQSKLASFKEVDHEHLQQANEKNRIQYNFILTCSQKTGTVVWLAFSFGYKTMLQLLAIFMAFHTRRVKVRILNESKEIAAIIYINSTILVLLTVTEFTLANHHNTFAALFGLGLLTDASLFLGLIFIPKMIRLYRDPQGEKIFSDAENTCNTGASHAVTNKVNTIQMVKEDGARTGNTNRSCSTPFIFTVEPATKSKLQFGYITTITGSFLASGGRPAVDLALQIINERDDILQNYTLAYTDILDSGCNHTKALDIFFDLMNRDATYISLLGCGCSTATIPVAEISHYWNIPQLAYAAAANVLNDRTRFRNFFRTLVSFRYVGESLGQLMREFGWRQMSIITQDDLLFSRVTDELAMTEFTLATRHNTYSALFGLGLVIEASLFLGLIFIPKMICLYLDPQGEKVFSQSGATAAPSNSHALTNNSVDQKEPPEEIILNLRKRVKELEGQLNQNK
;
A
#
# COMPACT_ATOMS: atom_id res chain seq x y z
N MET A 1 29.68 54.18 -108.78
CA MET A 1 28.40 54.37 -108.05
C MET A 1 27.56 53.09 -107.84
N LEU A 2 28.03 51.87 -108.16
CA LEU A 2 27.31 50.61 -107.88
C LEU A 2 27.90 49.78 -106.71
N PHE A 3 29.01 50.22 -106.11
CA PHE A 3 29.68 49.48 -105.02
C PHE A 3 29.30 49.94 -103.59
N ASN A 4 28.77 51.15 -103.41
CA ASN A 4 28.39 51.65 -102.07
C ASN A 4 26.95 51.32 -101.64
N LYS A 5 26.08 50.86 -102.57
CA LYS A 5 24.68 50.49 -102.24
C LYS A 5 24.50 49.04 -101.77
N ARG A 6 25.51 48.17 -101.97
CA ARG A 6 25.51 46.78 -101.47
C ARG A 6 26.08 46.62 -100.06
N ARG A 7 26.94 47.54 -99.59
CA ARG A 7 27.51 47.49 -98.23
C ARG A 7 26.50 47.86 -97.14
N ALA A 8 25.74 48.94 -97.35
CA ALA A 8 24.73 49.41 -96.40
C ALA A 8 23.54 48.43 -96.21
N LYS A 9 23.20 47.63 -97.24
CA LYS A 9 22.07 46.68 -97.16
C LYS A 9 22.45 45.33 -96.50
N ILE A 10 23.75 45.04 -96.40
CA ILE A 10 24.30 43.86 -95.70
C ILE A 10 24.51 44.19 -94.22
N GLU A 11 24.95 45.41 -93.88
CA GLU A 11 25.12 45.85 -92.48
C GLU A 11 23.77 45.94 -91.73
N THR A 12 22.70 46.45 -92.35
CA THR A 12 21.37 46.47 -91.71
C THR A 12 20.73 45.08 -91.60
N LYS A 13 21.05 44.13 -92.50
CA LYS A 13 20.57 42.73 -92.38
C LYS A 13 21.37 41.93 -91.36
N MET A 14 22.67 42.19 -91.19
CA MET A 14 23.48 41.59 -90.12
C MET A 14 23.10 42.13 -88.74
N GLN A 15 22.72 43.41 -88.61
CA GLN A 15 22.26 43.95 -87.32
C GLN A 15 20.88 43.42 -86.90
N HIS A 16 19.95 43.18 -87.82
CA HIS A 16 18.67 42.53 -87.48
C HIS A 16 18.81 41.03 -87.22
N ILE A 17 19.72 40.32 -87.90
CA ILE A 17 20.01 38.92 -87.58
C ILE A 17 20.76 38.81 -86.24
N ALA A 18 21.67 39.73 -85.92
CA ALA A 18 22.33 39.78 -84.61
C ALA A 18 21.36 40.13 -83.47
N PHE A 19 20.39 41.02 -83.67
CA PHE A 19 19.40 41.36 -82.65
C PHE A 19 18.37 40.23 -82.44
N ILE A 20 17.97 39.53 -83.51
CA ILE A 20 17.10 38.35 -83.41
C ILE A 20 17.87 37.17 -82.81
N PHE A 21 19.14 36.96 -83.13
CA PHE A 21 19.97 35.91 -82.52
C PHE A 21 20.31 36.21 -81.05
N GLN A 22 20.38 37.49 -80.65
CA GLN A 22 20.59 37.90 -79.26
C GLN A 22 19.31 37.85 -78.42
N CYS A 23 18.13 38.03 -79.03
CA CYS A 23 16.83 37.73 -78.40
C CYS A 23 16.49 36.22 -78.38
N TRP A 24 16.99 35.44 -79.34
CA TRP A 24 16.77 33.98 -79.39
C TRP A 24 17.76 33.21 -78.50
N MET A 25 19.02 33.66 -78.39
CA MET A 25 20.03 33.10 -77.46
C MET A 25 19.85 33.55 -76.00
N SER A 26 19.10 34.63 -75.73
CA SER A 26 18.72 35.01 -74.35
C SER A 26 17.48 34.27 -73.82
N SER A 27 16.78 33.52 -74.68
CA SER A 27 15.66 32.66 -74.28
C SER A 27 16.04 31.18 -74.11
N PHE A 28 17.28 30.80 -74.40
CA PHE A 28 17.78 29.42 -74.29
C PHE A 28 19.25 29.44 -73.87
N ILE A 29 19.47 29.71 -72.58
CA ILE A 29 20.52 29.23 -71.65
C ILE A 29 20.35 30.13 -70.41
N ILE A 30 19.24 29.95 -69.72
CA ILE A 30 19.30 29.97 -68.26
C ILE A 30 19.35 28.49 -67.92
N THR A 31 20.54 27.88 -67.97
CA THR A 31 20.79 26.80 -67.03
C THR A 31 20.71 27.45 -65.66
N VAL A 32 19.49 27.51 -65.11
CA VAL A 32 19.28 27.72 -63.69
C VAL A 32 19.97 26.49 -63.10
N THR A 33 21.23 26.66 -62.70
CA THR A 33 21.77 25.84 -61.64
C THR A 33 20.83 26.08 -60.47
N SER A 34 19.87 25.18 -60.29
CA SER A 34 18.93 25.16 -59.17
C SER A 34 19.77 25.05 -57.91
N THR A 35 20.19 26.19 -57.39
CA THR A 35 20.91 26.30 -56.13
C THR A 35 19.87 26.01 -55.06
N LYS A 36 19.93 24.80 -54.51
CA LYS A 36 19.06 24.37 -53.42
C LYS A 36 19.24 25.35 -52.24
N SER A 37 18.15 25.87 -51.70
CA SER A 37 18.16 26.77 -50.55
C SER A 37 18.54 26.00 -49.27
N PRO A 38 19.43 26.51 -48.42
CA PRO A 38 19.79 25.83 -47.18
C PRO A 38 18.66 25.93 -46.14
N LEU A 39 18.32 24.79 -45.53
CA LEU A 39 17.45 24.68 -44.37
C LEU A 39 18.26 24.16 -43.18
N HIS A 40 18.07 24.79 -42.03
CA HIS A 40 18.78 24.43 -40.80
C HIS A 40 17.82 23.86 -39.76
N PHE A 41 18.22 22.75 -39.12
CA PHE A 41 17.56 22.26 -37.91
C PHE A 41 18.51 22.35 -36.71
N GLY A 42 17.95 22.62 -35.54
CA GLY A 42 18.72 22.66 -34.31
C GLY A 42 19.06 21.26 -33.83
N TYR A 43 20.28 21.03 -33.32
CA TYR A 43 20.67 19.74 -32.77
C TYR A 43 21.18 19.86 -31.33
N ILE A 44 20.35 19.42 -30.38
CA ILE A 44 20.66 19.37 -28.95
C ILE A 44 20.68 17.90 -28.52
N THR A 45 21.80 17.43 -27.98
CA THR A 45 21.98 16.05 -27.52
C THR A 45 22.68 16.00 -26.16
N THR A 46 23.06 14.82 -25.69
CA THR A 46 23.82 14.64 -24.45
C THR A 46 25.20 14.08 -24.75
N LEU A 47 26.22 14.95 -24.62
CA LEU A 47 27.62 14.54 -24.73
C LEU A 47 28.18 14.11 -23.37
N THR A 48 27.67 14.72 -22.30
CA THR A 48 28.04 14.42 -20.91
C THR A 48 26.80 14.22 -20.03
N GLY A 49 26.98 13.75 -18.79
CA GLY A 49 25.91 13.57 -17.80
C GLY A 49 25.53 12.10 -17.54
N SER A 50 24.39 11.87 -16.88
CA SER A 50 23.92 10.54 -16.46
C SER A 50 23.54 9.62 -17.62
N PHE A 51 23.26 10.17 -18.79
CA PHE A 51 23.01 9.42 -20.02
C PHE A 51 23.65 10.12 -21.21
N ILE A 52 24.47 9.38 -21.95
CA ILE A 52 25.30 9.87 -23.05
C ILE A 52 24.70 9.37 -24.36
N ALA A 53 24.30 10.29 -25.24
CA ALA A 53 23.68 10.02 -26.55
C ALA A 53 24.58 10.44 -27.72
N SER A 54 25.87 10.67 -27.46
CA SER A 54 26.85 11.16 -28.44
C SER A 54 27.07 10.19 -29.61
N GLY A 55 26.89 8.88 -29.41
CA GLY A 55 26.88 7.87 -30.46
C GLY A 55 25.79 8.04 -31.52
N GLY A 56 24.82 8.95 -31.33
CA GLY A 56 23.85 9.33 -32.36
C GLY A 56 24.42 10.25 -33.44
N ILE A 57 25.53 10.96 -33.18
CA ILE A 57 26.10 11.94 -34.12
C ILE A 57 26.51 11.30 -35.47
N PRO A 58 27.26 10.18 -35.51
CA PRO A 58 27.59 9.54 -36.79
C PRO A 58 26.36 9.07 -37.57
N ALA A 59 25.29 8.66 -36.87
CA ALA A 59 24.04 8.25 -37.48
C ALA A 59 23.29 9.44 -38.11
N VAL A 60 23.27 10.59 -37.44
CA VAL A 60 22.71 11.84 -37.97
C VAL A 60 23.48 12.29 -39.21
N ASP A 61 24.81 12.28 -39.17
CA ASP A 61 25.67 12.67 -40.30
C ASP A 61 25.48 11.75 -41.51
N LEU A 62 25.36 10.44 -41.28
CA LEU A 62 25.05 9.47 -42.33
C LEU A 62 23.68 9.72 -42.96
N ALA A 63 22.65 10.00 -42.16
CA ALA A 63 21.31 10.31 -42.67
C ALA A 63 21.32 11.57 -43.55
N LEU A 64 21.97 12.65 -43.10
CA LEU A 64 22.04 13.91 -43.85
C LEU A 64 22.75 13.76 -45.18
N LYS A 65 23.82 12.96 -45.22
CA LYS A 65 24.51 12.63 -46.47
C LYS A 65 23.55 11.99 -47.47
N LEU A 66 22.83 10.95 -47.04
CA LEU A 66 21.89 10.21 -47.91
C LEU A 66 20.69 11.06 -48.36
N ILE A 67 20.17 11.92 -47.48
CA ILE A 67 19.04 12.80 -47.79
C ILE A 67 19.44 13.84 -48.84
N ASN A 68 20.59 14.49 -48.67
CA ASN A 68 21.03 15.55 -49.58
C ASN A 68 21.49 15.03 -50.96
N GLU A 69 21.94 13.77 -51.02
CA GLU A 69 22.28 13.09 -52.29
C GLU A 69 21.03 12.70 -53.12
N ARG A 70 19.87 12.53 -52.47
CA ARG A 70 18.61 12.20 -53.14
C ARG A 70 18.00 13.40 -53.88
N LYS A 71 17.37 13.11 -55.02
CA LYS A 71 16.70 14.09 -55.88
C LYS A 71 15.18 14.08 -55.74
N ASP A 72 14.61 13.10 -55.06
CA ASP A 72 13.17 12.90 -54.93
C ASP A 72 12.58 13.52 -53.64
N ILE A 73 13.41 13.74 -52.62
CA ILE A 73 13.06 14.41 -51.36
C ILE A 73 13.73 15.79 -51.30
N LEU A 74 13.04 16.80 -50.76
CA LEU A 74 13.58 18.17 -50.61
C LEU A 74 14.23 18.70 -51.90
N GLN A 75 13.49 18.65 -53.01
CA GLN A 75 14.01 18.96 -54.35
C GLN A 75 14.69 20.34 -54.44
N ASN A 76 14.14 21.33 -53.73
CA ASN A 76 14.61 22.71 -53.73
C ASN A 76 15.49 23.08 -52.53
N TYR A 77 15.77 22.14 -51.62
CA TYR A 77 16.39 22.44 -50.34
C TYR A 77 17.54 21.49 -49.98
N THR A 78 18.53 22.00 -49.24
CA THR A 78 19.57 21.20 -48.57
C THR A 78 19.36 21.26 -47.07
N LEU A 79 19.38 20.12 -46.40
CA LEU A 79 19.19 20.04 -44.95
C LEU A 79 20.54 19.94 -44.23
N SER A 80 20.74 20.76 -43.20
CA SER A 80 21.95 20.73 -42.38
C SER A 80 21.65 21.16 -40.93
N TYR A 81 22.58 20.90 -40.01
CA TYR A 81 22.60 21.53 -38.69
C TYR A 81 23.89 22.37 -38.58
N THR A 82 23.91 23.36 -37.68
CA THR A 82 25.08 24.22 -37.49
C THR A 82 26.06 23.63 -36.48
N ASP A 83 25.62 23.43 -35.24
CA ASP A 83 26.43 22.96 -34.12
C ASP A 83 25.69 21.88 -33.34
N ILE A 84 26.46 21.09 -32.59
CA ILE A 84 25.95 20.09 -31.66
C ILE A 84 26.03 20.69 -30.26
N LEU A 85 24.87 20.90 -29.62
CA LEU A 85 24.81 21.47 -28.28
C LEU A 85 24.64 20.40 -27.21
N ASP A 86 25.45 20.46 -26.15
CA ASP A 86 25.38 19.53 -25.02
C ASP A 86 24.40 20.00 -23.95
N SER A 87 23.32 19.24 -23.78
CA SER A 87 22.34 19.44 -22.70
C SER A 87 22.74 18.81 -21.37
N LYS A 88 23.85 18.05 -21.32
CA LYS A 88 24.38 17.38 -20.12
C LYS A 88 23.41 16.43 -19.41
N CYS A 89 22.35 16.00 -20.10
CA CYS A 89 21.20 15.30 -19.52
C CYS A 89 20.63 16.05 -18.29
N ASN A 90 20.66 17.39 -18.34
CA ASN A 90 20.25 18.25 -17.24
C ASN A 90 19.12 19.18 -17.70
N ARG A 91 18.16 19.40 -16.80
CA ARG A 91 16.95 20.18 -17.08
C ARG A 91 17.26 21.61 -17.53
N THR A 92 18.03 22.34 -16.72
CA THR A 92 18.36 23.76 -16.98
C THR A 92 19.32 23.90 -18.15
N ALA A 93 20.34 23.04 -18.23
CA ALA A 93 21.32 23.12 -19.31
C ALA A 93 20.69 22.87 -20.70
N GLY A 94 19.73 21.94 -20.81
CA GLY A 94 19.00 21.73 -22.06
C GLY A 94 18.20 22.96 -22.50
N LEU A 95 17.58 23.64 -21.54
CA LEU A 95 16.85 24.88 -21.78
C LEU A 95 17.77 26.04 -22.16
N ASP A 96 18.91 26.18 -21.48
CA ASP A 96 19.95 27.18 -21.81
C ASP A 96 20.41 27.04 -23.26
N LYS A 97 20.63 25.80 -23.72
CA LYS A 97 21.03 25.50 -25.10
C LYS A 97 19.93 25.76 -26.12
N PHE A 98 18.67 25.60 -25.74
CA PHE A 98 17.56 26.00 -26.61
C PHE A 98 17.49 27.51 -26.77
N PHE A 99 17.61 28.29 -25.69
CA PHE A 99 17.65 29.75 -25.77
C PHE A 99 18.88 30.29 -26.51
N GLU A 100 20.04 29.65 -26.33
CA GLU A 100 21.24 29.93 -27.13
C GLU A 100 20.98 29.72 -28.63
N LEU A 101 20.16 28.72 -28.99
CA LEU A 101 19.88 28.36 -30.38
C LEU A 101 18.90 29.34 -31.04
N VAL A 102 17.77 29.66 -30.39
CA VAL A 102 16.74 30.54 -30.98
C VAL A 102 17.16 32.02 -31.06
N ASN A 103 18.17 32.43 -30.30
CA ASN A 103 18.71 33.79 -30.31
C ASN A 103 19.87 34.02 -31.29
N ARG A 104 20.23 33.00 -32.10
CA ARG A 104 21.26 33.14 -33.15
C ARG A 104 20.67 33.79 -34.41
N ASP A 105 21.55 34.30 -35.27
CA ASP A 105 21.17 34.90 -36.56
C ASP A 105 20.61 33.88 -37.58
N VAL A 106 20.77 32.59 -37.32
CA VAL A 106 20.28 31.48 -38.17
C VAL A 106 18.90 31.05 -37.72
N THR A 107 17.94 31.00 -38.63
CA THR A 107 16.61 30.47 -38.33
C THR A 107 16.55 28.95 -38.49
N TYR A 108 16.04 28.27 -37.46
CA TYR A 108 15.91 26.81 -37.45
C TYR A 108 14.47 26.37 -37.67
N VAL A 109 14.22 25.56 -38.70
CA VAL A 109 12.87 25.11 -39.10
C VAL A 109 12.34 23.93 -38.28
N SER A 110 13.21 23.24 -37.56
CA SER A 110 12.89 22.09 -36.70
C SER A 110 13.98 21.93 -35.63
N LEU A 111 13.66 21.21 -34.56
CA LEU A 111 14.61 20.84 -33.52
C LEU A 111 14.74 19.32 -33.41
N LEU A 112 15.96 18.78 -33.46
CA LEU A 112 16.28 17.41 -33.09
C LEU A 112 16.88 17.41 -31.68
N GLY A 113 16.17 16.90 -30.68
CA GLY A 113 16.67 16.94 -29.30
C GLY A 113 15.61 16.90 -28.20
N CYS A 114 16.00 16.94 -26.92
CA CYS A 114 17.32 17.31 -26.37
C CYS A 114 18.15 16.11 -25.86
N GLY A 115 17.92 14.90 -26.40
CA GLY A 115 18.53 13.66 -25.93
C GLY A 115 17.71 13.04 -24.80
N CYS A 116 18.02 13.38 -23.55
CA CYS A 116 17.35 12.84 -22.36
C CYS A 116 15.91 13.35 -22.16
N SER A 117 15.12 12.58 -21.40
CA SER A 117 13.77 13.01 -21.00
C SER A 117 13.79 14.29 -20.15
N ILE A 118 14.71 14.37 -19.17
CA ILE A 118 14.78 15.53 -18.25
C ILE A 118 15.15 16.84 -18.94
N SER A 119 16.01 16.80 -19.96
CA SER A 119 16.37 17.98 -20.78
C SER A 119 15.32 18.30 -21.84
N THR A 120 14.62 17.29 -22.35
CA THR A 120 13.61 17.45 -23.41
C THR A 120 12.31 18.06 -22.90
N ILE A 121 11.85 17.69 -21.70
CA ILE A 121 10.58 18.19 -21.11
C ILE A 121 10.48 19.73 -21.10
N PRO A 122 11.42 20.49 -20.52
CA PRO A 122 11.28 21.95 -20.47
C PRO A 122 11.29 22.60 -21.86
N VAL A 123 12.08 22.07 -22.80
CA VAL A 123 12.16 22.59 -24.18
C VAL A 123 10.87 22.27 -24.95
N ALA A 124 10.32 21.07 -24.79
CA ALA A 124 9.07 20.65 -25.44
C ALA A 124 7.85 21.45 -24.96
N GLU A 125 7.89 21.92 -23.71
CA GLU A 125 6.83 22.74 -23.13
C GLU A 125 6.77 24.13 -23.75
N ILE A 126 7.90 24.69 -24.20
CA ILE A 126 7.97 26.08 -24.71
C ILE A 126 8.28 26.20 -26.21
N SER A 127 8.73 25.13 -26.89
CA SER A 127 9.14 25.19 -28.31
C SER A 127 8.05 25.70 -29.25
N HIS A 128 6.78 25.53 -28.85
CA HIS A 128 5.63 25.99 -29.61
C HIS A 128 5.50 27.53 -29.68
N TYR A 129 6.08 28.30 -28.74
CA TYR A 129 6.09 29.77 -28.81
C TYR A 129 6.94 30.30 -29.99
N TRP A 130 7.90 29.51 -30.47
CA TRP A 130 8.67 29.79 -31.69
C TRP A 130 8.14 29.06 -32.92
N ASN A 131 6.98 28.40 -32.82
CA ASN A 131 6.37 27.65 -33.93
C ASN A 131 7.26 26.52 -34.50
N ILE A 132 8.22 26.01 -33.73
CA ILE A 132 9.17 24.98 -34.16
C ILE A 132 8.65 23.58 -33.76
N PRO A 133 8.56 22.60 -34.68
CA PRO A 133 8.37 21.20 -34.32
C PRO A 133 9.65 20.63 -33.69
N GLN A 134 9.50 19.99 -32.53
CA GLN A 134 10.59 19.30 -31.84
C GLN A 134 10.45 17.80 -32.00
N LEU A 135 11.47 17.15 -32.55
CA LEU A 135 11.59 15.70 -32.64
C LEU A 135 12.67 15.20 -31.67
N SER A 136 12.31 14.31 -30.74
CA SER A 136 13.29 13.64 -29.87
C SER A 136 13.45 12.16 -30.23
N TYR A 137 14.68 11.68 -30.29
CA TYR A 137 15.00 10.29 -30.60
C TYR A 137 15.36 9.44 -29.37
N ALA A 138 15.63 10.06 -28.21
CA ALA A 138 16.13 9.37 -27.02
C ALA A 138 15.28 9.60 -25.76
N THR A 139 14.07 10.12 -25.92
CA THR A 139 13.20 10.51 -24.80
C THR A 139 11.99 9.59 -24.64
N GLY A 140 11.94 8.90 -23.50
CA GLY A 140 10.95 7.86 -23.20
C GLY A 140 9.92 8.19 -22.11
N ALA A 141 10.01 9.35 -21.46
CA ALA A 141 9.11 9.69 -20.35
C ALA A 141 7.65 9.81 -20.80
N ASP A 142 6.72 9.26 -20.02
CA ASP A 142 5.31 9.18 -20.41
C ASP A 142 4.58 10.53 -20.32
N VAL A 143 5.04 11.44 -19.46
CA VAL A 143 4.47 12.79 -19.32
C VAL A 143 4.40 13.56 -20.63
N LEU A 144 5.32 13.29 -21.58
CA LEU A 144 5.40 13.95 -22.89
C LEU A 144 4.28 13.56 -23.87
N THR A 145 3.41 12.64 -23.47
CA THR A 145 2.23 12.21 -24.22
C THR A 145 1.09 13.26 -24.14
N ASP A 146 1.11 14.19 -23.18
CA ASP A 146 0.09 15.23 -23.02
C ASP A 146 0.18 16.32 -24.11
N ARG A 147 -0.75 16.27 -25.06
CA ARG A 147 -0.83 17.23 -26.18
C ARG A 147 -1.22 18.65 -25.81
N ASN A 148 -1.89 18.85 -24.67
CA ASN A 148 -2.26 20.19 -24.24
C ASN A 148 -1.00 20.97 -23.83
N ARG A 149 -0.05 20.26 -23.21
CA ARG A 149 1.22 20.77 -22.72
C ARG A 149 2.33 20.74 -23.80
N PHE A 150 2.39 19.67 -24.60
CA PHE A 150 3.47 19.45 -25.58
C PHE A 150 2.95 19.44 -27.02
N ARG A 151 2.46 20.61 -27.46
CA ARG A 151 1.74 20.78 -28.74
C ARG A 151 2.58 20.48 -29.99
N ASN A 152 3.85 20.85 -29.98
CA ASN A 152 4.77 20.71 -31.12
C ASN A 152 5.80 19.58 -30.94
N PHE A 153 5.62 18.72 -29.93
CA PHE A 153 6.55 17.66 -29.62
C PHE A 153 6.24 16.37 -30.39
N PHE A 154 7.26 15.71 -30.91
CA PHE A 154 7.19 14.42 -31.55
C PHE A 154 8.39 13.56 -31.09
N ARG A 155 8.24 12.24 -31.09
CA ARG A 155 9.35 11.34 -30.78
C ARG A 155 9.31 10.06 -31.59
N THR A 156 10.49 9.66 -32.07
CA THR A 156 10.69 8.36 -32.74
C THR A 156 10.90 7.21 -31.76
N LEU A 157 11.14 7.53 -30.48
CA LEU A 157 11.13 6.58 -29.37
C LEU A 157 9.71 6.35 -28.83
N VAL A 158 9.46 5.16 -28.30
CA VAL A 158 8.19 4.76 -27.70
C VAL A 158 8.14 5.14 -26.22
N SER A 159 6.94 5.35 -25.65
CA SER A 159 6.75 5.60 -24.21
C SER A 159 7.20 4.41 -23.37
N PHE A 160 7.88 4.68 -22.25
CA PHE A 160 8.27 3.65 -21.28
C PHE A 160 7.08 3.13 -20.44
N HIS A 161 5.91 3.75 -20.54
CA HIS A 161 4.65 3.25 -19.95
C HIS A 161 4.41 1.76 -20.24
N TYR A 162 4.76 1.31 -21.45
CA TYR A 162 4.63 -0.08 -21.86
C TYR A 162 5.50 -1.07 -21.08
N VAL A 163 6.59 -0.61 -20.46
CA VAL A 163 7.42 -1.43 -19.57
C VAL A 163 6.64 -1.80 -18.29
N GLY A 164 5.93 -0.84 -17.70
CA GLY A 164 5.10 -1.06 -16.51
C GLY A 164 3.97 -2.06 -16.78
N ILE A 165 3.30 -1.94 -17.93
CA ILE A 165 2.30 -2.92 -18.40
C ILE A 165 2.94 -4.30 -18.58
N SER A 166 4.10 -4.36 -19.26
CA SER A 166 4.78 -5.63 -19.57
C SER A 166 5.20 -6.39 -18.30
N LEU A 167 5.67 -5.67 -17.29
CA LEU A 167 6.01 -6.23 -15.99
C LEU A 167 4.78 -6.88 -15.32
N ALA A 168 3.62 -6.23 -15.37
CA ALA A 168 2.39 -6.79 -14.81
C ALA A 168 1.98 -8.12 -15.46
N HIS A 169 2.15 -8.22 -16.77
CA HIS A 169 1.91 -9.46 -17.49
C HIS A 169 2.91 -10.53 -17.08
N LEU A 170 4.20 -10.19 -16.98
CA LEU A 170 5.24 -11.11 -16.53
C LEU A 170 4.95 -11.68 -15.13
N MET A 171 4.54 -10.83 -14.18
CA MET A 171 4.17 -11.26 -12.84
C MET A 171 2.99 -12.23 -12.83
N ARG A 172 1.99 -11.99 -13.70
CA ARG A 172 0.84 -12.89 -13.84
C ARG A 172 1.26 -14.27 -14.38
N GLU A 173 2.14 -14.32 -15.37
CA GLU A 173 2.61 -15.56 -15.97
C GLU A 173 3.40 -16.42 -14.97
N PHE A 174 4.25 -15.81 -14.15
CA PHE A 174 5.01 -16.54 -13.13
C PHE A 174 4.32 -16.67 -11.77
N GLY A 175 3.11 -16.11 -11.62
CA GLY A 175 2.30 -16.23 -10.40
C GLY A 175 2.78 -15.37 -9.22
N TRP A 176 3.62 -14.36 -9.47
CA TRP A 176 4.15 -13.44 -8.46
C TRP A 176 3.08 -12.43 -8.01
N ARG A 177 3.07 -12.13 -6.71
CA ARG A 177 2.09 -11.28 -6.01
C ARG A 177 2.71 -10.23 -5.11
N GLN A 178 4.02 -10.25 -4.95
CA GLN A 178 4.74 -9.19 -4.26
C GLN A 178 6.07 -8.83 -4.92
N MET A 179 6.46 -7.58 -4.82
CA MET A 179 7.77 -7.10 -5.26
C MET A 179 8.16 -5.82 -4.52
N SER A 180 9.44 -5.46 -4.59
CA SER A 180 9.94 -4.12 -4.26
C SER A 180 10.43 -3.41 -5.52
N ILE A 181 10.24 -2.09 -5.60
CA ILE A 181 10.76 -1.24 -6.67
C ILE A 181 11.70 -0.21 -6.07
N ILE A 182 12.92 -0.15 -6.60
CA ILE A 182 13.88 0.93 -6.34
C ILE A 182 13.84 1.86 -7.55
N THR A 183 13.30 3.07 -7.40
CA THR A 183 13.16 4.04 -8.49
C THR A 183 13.98 5.29 -8.20
N GLN A 184 14.69 5.81 -9.19
CA GLN A 184 15.34 7.12 -9.07
C GLN A 184 14.30 8.24 -9.28
N ASP A 185 14.46 9.39 -8.60
CA ASP A 185 13.58 10.58 -8.70
C ASP A 185 13.78 11.32 -10.04
N GLU A 186 13.47 10.62 -11.13
CA GLU A 186 13.50 11.14 -12.50
C GLU A 186 12.16 10.86 -13.19
N SER A 187 11.70 11.77 -14.05
CA SER A 187 10.39 11.67 -14.70
C SER A 187 10.22 10.42 -15.57
N LEU A 188 11.32 9.87 -16.09
CA LEU A 188 11.32 8.62 -16.85
C LEU A 188 10.95 7.42 -15.96
N PHE A 189 11.55 7.34 -14.77
CA PHE A 189 11.43 6.18 -13.90
C PHE A 189 10.19 6.26 -12.99
N THR A 190 9.90 7.44 -12.47
CA THR A 190 8.73 7.69 -11.62
C THR A 190 7.42 7.37 -12.34
N GLY A 191 7.30 7.70 -13.64
CA GLY A 191 6.12 7.33 -14.44
C GLY A 191 5.88 5.82 -14.47
N VAL A 192 6.92 5.03 -14.76
CA VAL A 192 6.84 3.57 -14.75
C VAL A 192 6.49 3.02 -13.35
N ALA A 193 7.04 3.62 -12.29
CA ALA A 193 6.74 3.20 -10.92
C ALA A 193 5.27 3.46 -10.54
N GLU A 194 4.68 4.59 -10.98
CA GLU A 194 3.25 4.87 -10.77
C GLU A 194 2.36 3.91 -11.55
N ASP A 195 2.71 3.59 -12.80
CA ASP A 195 1.98 2.59 -13.59
C ASP A 195 1.92 1.24 -12.86
N ILE A 196 3.06 0.79 -12.34
CA ILE A 196 3.14 -0.47 -11.58
C ILE A 196 2.31 -0.38 -10.30
N LYS A 197 2.37 0.74 -9.56
CA LYS A 197 1.57 0.96 -8.35
C LYS A 197 0.07 0.87 -8.63
N ILE A 198 -0.42 1.49 -9.71
CA ILE A 198 -1.84 1.43 -10.11
C ILE A 198 -2.25 -0.02 -10.38
N ILE A 199 -1.43 -0.76 -11.11
CA ILE A 199 -1.68 -2.17 -11.44
C ILE A 199 -1.73 -3.03 -10.17
N PHE A 200 -0.77 -2.86 -9.26
CA PHE A 200 -0.70 -3.62 -8.00
C PHE A 200 -1.90 -3.36 -7.10
N ASN A 201 -2.32 -2.10 -6.98
CA ASN A 201 -3.52 -1.73 -6.23
C ASN A 201 -4.77 -2.38 -6.80
N ASN A 202 -4.94 -2.36 -8.13
CA ASN A 202 -6.07 -2.98 -8.81
C ASN A 202 -6.12 -4.50 -8.62
N LYS A 203 -4.95 -5.17 -8.51
CA LYS A 203 -4.84 -6.62 -8.29
C LYS A 203 -4.77 -7.03 -6.81
N LYS A 204 -4.69 -6.07 -5.89
CA LYS A 204 -4.45 -6.29 -4.45
C LYS A 204 -3.15 -7.07 -4.18
N TRP A 205 -2.11 -6.78 -4.97
CA TRP A 205 -0.75 -7.30 -4.78
C TRP A 205 0.04 -6.38 -3.83
N ILE A 206 1.13 -6.89 -3.24
CA ILE A 206 1.94 -6.14 -2.28
C ILE A 206 3.10 -5.48 -3.02
N LEU A 207 3.15 -4.15 -3.00
CA LEU A 207 4.24 -3.37 -3.57
C LEU A 207 4.97 -2.60 -2.47
N ASP A 208 6.29 -2.77 -2.39
CA ASP A 208 7.17 -1.83 -1.68
C ASP A 208 7.82 -0.89 -2.70
N ARG A 209 7.84 0.41 -2.40
CA ARG A 209 8.44 1.41 -3.27
C ARG A 209 9.47 2.20 -2.48
N TYR A 210 10.69 2.20 -2.99
CA TYR A 210 11.80 2.98 -2.48
C TYR A 210 12.25 3.99 -3.55
N VAL A 211 12.33 5.27 -3.18
CA VAL A 211 12.71 6.36 -4.08
C VAL A 211 14.12 6.83 -3.75
N VAL A 212 15.03 6.75 -4.72
CA VAL A 212 16.38 7.29 -4.63
C VAL A 212 16.37 8.73 -5.13
N ILE A 213 16.54 9.68 -4.21
CA ILE A 213 16.63 11.10 -4.53
C ILE A 213 18.08 11.42 -4.94
N SER A 214 18.25 12.23 -6.00
CA SER A 214 19.57 12.67 -6.46
C SER A 214 20.40 13.28 -5.32
N GLY A 215 21.61 12.75 -5.12
CA GLY A 215 22.53 13.17 -4.05
C GLY A 215 22.37 12.42 -2.71
N GLN A 216 21.34 11.57 -2.55
CA GLN A 216 21.23 10.64 -1.41
C GLN A 216 21.96 9.33 -1.68
N ASN A 217 22.38 8.65 -0.61
CA ASN A 217 23.01 7.34 -0.70
C ASN A 217 21.97 6.28 -1.13
N PRO A 218 22.13 5.60 -2.28
CA PRO A 218 21.18 4.56 -2.71
C PRO A 218 21.18 3.34 -1.77
N LEU A 219 22.24 3.13 -0.99
CA LEU A 219 22.42 1.94 -0.14
C LEU A 219 21.49 1.90 1.08
N SER A 220 20.87 3.02 1.48
CA SER A 220 19.91 3.03 2.60
C SER A 220 18.66 2.19 2.34
N PHE A 221 18.43 1.75 1.09
CA PHE A 221 17.45 0.70 0.79
C PHE A 221 17.68 -0.55 1.65
N PHE A 222 18.94 -1.00 1.77
CA PHE A 222 19.28 -2.25 2.43
C PHE A 222 19.26 -2.18 3.96
N ASP A 223 19.29 -0.98 4.53
CA ASP A 223 19.25 -0.77 5.98
C ASP A 223 17.83 -0.93 6.55
N ARG A 224 16.82 -0.93 5.67
CA ARG A 224 15.42 -1.21 6.04
C ARG A 224 15.26 -2.68 6.45
N SER A 225 14.65 -2.92 7.61
CA SER A 225 14.33 -4.28 8.09
C SER A 225 13.43 -5.06 7.13
N GLU A 226 12.66 -4.37 6.29
CA GLU A 226 11.73 -4.96 5.33
C GLU A 226 12.38 -5.37 4.00
N ALA A 227 13.58 -4.88 3.68
CA ALA A 227 14.20 -5.09 2.37
C ALA A 227 14.42 -6.59 2.06
N GLN A 228 14.78 -7.38 3.08
CA GLN A 228 14.99 -8.83 2.94
C GLN A 228 13.70 -9.64 2.75
N ARG A 229 12.53 -9.03 2.99
CA ARG A 229 11.22 -9.68 2.78
C ARG A 229 10.89 -9.85 1.30
N PHE A 230 11.38 -8.93 0.46
CA PHE A 230 11.11 -8.93 -0.97
C PHE A 230 12.18 -9.70 -1.72
N ARG A 231 11.77 -10.74 -2.45
CA ARG A 231 12.69 -11.57 -3.25
C ARG A 231 12.77 -11.13 -4.70
N ILE A 232 11.76 -10.41 -5.18
CA ILE A 232 11.73 -9.81 -6.51
C ILE A 232 11.88 -8.31 -6.34
N ILE A 233 12.94 -7.76 -6.94
CA ILE A 233 13.31 -6.36 -6.81
C ILE A 233 13.52 -5.78 -8.20
N HIS A 234 12.78 -4.72 -8.52
CA HIS A 234 12.93 -4.00 -9.79
C HIS A 234 13.72 -2.71 -9.57
N ILE A 235 14.89 -2.62 -10.20
CA ILE A 235 15.68 -1.39 -10.24
C ILE A 235 15.24 -0.59 -11.46
N ASN A 236 14.84 0.64 -11.23
CA ASN A 236 14.41 1.59 -12.25
C ASN A 236 15.21 2.88 -12.10
N THR A 237 16.49 2.82 -12.48
CA THR A 237 17.49 3.89 -12.31
C THR A 237 18.39 3.99 -13.53
N TYR A 238 19.35 4.92 -13.53
CA TYR A 238 20.49 4.89 -14.44
C TYR A 238 21.54 3.84 -14.02
N PRO A 239 22.49 3.46 -14.91
CA PRO A 239 23.47 2.38 -14.67
C PRO A 239 24.37 2.60 -13.45
N ASP A 240 24.68 3.85 -13.12
CA ASP A 240 25.55 4.24 -12.02
C ASP A 240 24.99 3.86 -10.65
N ILE A 241 23.71 4.11 -10.43
CA ILE A 241 23.00 3.70 -9.20
C ILE A 241 22.77 2.19 -9.21
N ALA A 242 22.41 1.61 -10.37
CA ALA A 242 22.19 0.17 -10.49
C ALA A 242 23.45 -0.64 -10.14
N TYR A 243 24.63 -0.16 -10.56
CA TYR A 243 25.92 -0.76 -10.24
C TYR A 243 26.14 -0.82 -8.72
N GLN A 244 25.91 0.29 -8.01
CA GLN A 244 26.09 0.36 -6.56
C GLN A 244 25.13 -0.57 -5.81
N LEU A 245 23.86 -0.62 -6.24
CA LEU A 245 22.84 -1.48 -5.63
C LEU A 245 23.17 -2.97 -5.79
N LEU A 246 23.55 -3.40 -6.99
CA LEU A 246 23.85 -4.81 -7.27
C LEU A 246 25.17 -5.26 -6.64
N CYS A 247 26.16 -4.36 -6.57
CA CYS A 247 27.41 -4.58 -5.84
C CYS A 247 27.12 -4.87 -4.35
N GLU A 248 26.32 -4.03 -3.68
CA GLU A 248 25.95 -4.23 -2.27
C GLU A 248 25.05 -5.46 -2.09
N ALA A 249 24.15 -5.73 -3.03
CA ALA A 249 23.29 -6.92 -3.01
C ALA A 249 24.10 -8.22 -2.95
N TYR A 250 25.24 -8.29 -3.66
CA TYR A 250 26.15 -9.45 -3.59
C TYR A 250 26.70 -9.67 -2.17
N TYR A 251 27.17 -8.61 -1.50
CA TYR A 251 27.71 -8.71 -0.15
C TYR A 251 26.66 -9.09 0.89
N ARG A 252 25.39 -8.71 0.66
CA ARG A 252 24.26 -9.10 1.51
C ARG A 252 23.62 -10.44 1.13
N GLY A 253 24.20 -11.18 0.18
CA GLY A 253 23.68 -12.46 -0.29
C GLY A 253 22.31 -12.36 -0.99
N MET A 254 21.97 -11.18 -1.50
CA MET A 254 20.71 -10.90 -2.20
C MET A 254 20.85 -11.09 -3.72
N THR A 255 21.43 -12.20 -4.16
CA THR A 255 21.64 -12.48 -5.60
C THR A 255 20.88 -13.74 -6.04
N SER A 256 20.87 -14.00 -7.34
CA SER A 256 20.36 -15.25 -7.91
C SER A 256 21.02 -16.47 -7.23
N PRO A 257 20.28 -17.58 -6.94
CA PRO A 257 18.92 -17.90 -7.39
C PRO A 257 17.78 -17.49 -6.43
N ASP A 258 18.07 -17.08 -5.20
CA ASP A 258 17.04 -16.81 -4.17
C ASP A 258 16.40 -15.43 -4.32
N TYR A 259 17.09 -14.51 -5.01
CA TYR A 259 16.60 -13.18 -5.35
C TYR A 259 16.62 -12.98 -6.86
N LEU A 260 15.60 -12.30 -7.36
CA LEU A 260 15.47 -11.91 -8.75
C LEU A 260 15.53 -10.39 -8.87
N TRP A 261 16.54 -9.92 -9.60
CA TRP A 261 16.66 -8.52 -9.98
C TRP A 261 16.08 -8.31 -11.36
N ILE A 262 15.15 -7.36 -11.45
CA ILE A 262 14.61 -6.87 -12.71
C ILE A 262 15.30 -5.53 -12.98
N ILE A 263 16.01 -5.42 -14.10
CA ILE A 263 16.81 -4.24 -14.44
C ILE A 263 16.51 -3.75 -15.85
N PRO A 264 16.73 -2.47 -16.17
CA PRO A 264 16.52 -1.97 -17.52
C PRO A 264 17.55 -2.58 -18.48
N MET A 265 17.10 -3.10 -19.64
CA MET A 265 17.99 -3.82 -20.57
C MET A 265 18.57 -2.95 -21.69
N TRP A 266 18.27 -1.65 -21.67
CA TRP A 266 18.82 -0.67 -22.61
C TRP A 266 20.22 -0.16 -22.23
N TYR A 267 20.81 -0.66 -21.16
CA TYR A 267 22.20 -0.36 -20.78
C TYR A 267 23.20 -0.89 -21.84
N ASN A 268 24.39 -0.27 -21.88
CA ASN A 268 25.48 -0.68 -22.77
C ASN A 268 26.00 -2.08 -22.42
N ASP A 269 26.56 -2.82 -23.37
CA ASP A 269 26.96 -4.23 -23.18
C ASP A 269 28.04 -4.47 -22.10
N ASP A 270 28.70 -3.45 -21.56
CA ASP A 270 29.72 -3.58 -20.51
C ASP A 270 29.48 -2.63 -19.32
N TRP A 271 28.23 -2.22 -19.09
CA TRP A 271 27.88 -1.23 -18.06
C TRP A 271 28.24 -1.67 -16.62
N TRP A 272 28.36 -2.98 -16.38
CA TRP A 272 28.75 -3.55 -15.09
C TRP A 272 30.27 -3.61 -14.87
N MET A 273 31.07 -3.21 -15.85
CA MET A 273 32.53 -3.16 -15.71
C MET A 273 32.98 -1.82 -15.08
N PRO A 274 33.89 -1.81 -14.09
CA PRO A 274 34.39 -0.58 -13.48
C PRO A 274 35.07 0.36 -14.47
N SER A 275 35.63 -0.17 -15.56
CA SER A 275 36.31 0.59 -16.63
C SER A 275 35.35 1.45 -17.46
N SER A 276 34.06 1.12 -17.50
CA SER A 276 33.05 1.86 -18.28
C SER A 276 32.39 3.00 -17.51
N LEU A 277 32.57 3.08 -16.18
CA LEU A 277 31.90 4.06 -15.32
C LEU A 277 32.90 5.08 -14.73
N SER A 278 32.88 6.31 -15.27
CA SER A 278 33.85 7.36 -14.94
C SER A 278 33.60 8.14 -13.63
N SER A 279 32.60 7.78 -12.80
CA SER A 279 32.22 8.62 -11.65
C SER A 279 32.14 7.98 -10.26
N TYR A 280 32.37 6.68 -10.06
CA TYR A 280 32.45 6.13 -8.69
C TYR A 280 33.32 4.86 -8.64
N LYS A 281 34.62 5.00 -8.37
CA LYS A 281 35.50 3.87 -8.05
C LYS A 281 35.21 3.39 -6.63
N ASN A 282 34.18 2.57 -6.45
CA ASN A 282 34.06 1.77 -5.24
C ASN A 282 35.11 0.66 -5.31
N SER A 283 36.16 0.74 -4.49
CA SER A 283 37.34 -0.14 -4.59
C SER A 283 37.06 -1.61 -4.22
N SER A 284 35.85 -1.94 -3.76
CA SER A 284 35.46 -3.26 -3.27
C SER A 284 34.91 -4.20 -4.34
N CYS A 285 34.20 -3.70 -5.36
CA CYS A 285 33.53 -4.55 -6.36
C CYS A 285 34.41 -4.83 -7.60
N THR A 286 34.79 -6.09 -7.76
CA THR A 286 35.54 -6.59 -8.92
C THR A 286 34.61 -7.09 -10.03
N ASP A 287 35.12 -7.19 -11.25
CA ASP A 287 34.37 -7.68 -12.42
C ASP A 287 33.77 -9.07 -12.18
N ALA A 288 34.52 -9.95 -11.51
CA ALA A 288 34.05 -11.28 -11.16
C ALA A 288 32.88 -11.28 -10.16
N ILE A 289 32.84 -10.30 -9.26
CA ILE A 289 31.72 -10.10 -8.34
C ILE A 289 30.50 -9.59 -9.11
N MET A 290 30.70 -8.58 -9.95
CA MET A 290 29.60 -7.98 -10.73
C MET A 290 28.98 -8.96 -11.73
N ILE A 291 29.79 -9.81 -12.38
CA ILE A 291 29.27 -10.87 -13.26
C ILE A 291 28.35 -11.82 -12.49
N LYS A 292 28.70 -12.18 -11.25
CA LYS A 292 27.83 -13.02 -10.40
C LYS A 292 26.59 -12.29 -9.92
N ALA A 293 26.70 -10.99 -9.60
CA ALA A 293 25.57 -10.19 -9.14
C ALA A 293 24.52 -9.96 -10.24
N VAL A 294 24.97 -9.71 -11.48
CA VAL A 294 24.11 -9.44 -12.64
C VAL A 294 23.56 -10.73 -13.26
N SER A 295 24.30 -11.84 -13.18
CA SER A 295 23.88 -13.13 -13.76
C SER A 295 22.51 -13.59 -13.25
N GLY A 296 21.63 -13.97 -14.18
CA GLY A 296 20.25 -14.37 -13.89
C GLY A 296 19.26 -13.21 -13.77
N SER A 297 19.72 -11.96 -13.74
CA SER A 297 18.83 -10.79 -13.78
C SER A 297 18.05 -10.74 -15.09
N ILE A 298 16.79 -10.32 -14.99
CA ILE A 298 15.89 -10.18 -16.13
C ILE A 298 15.53 -8.71 -16.36
N GLY A 299 14.91 -8.40 -17.48
CA GLY A 299 14.51 -7.04 -17.76
C GLY A 299 13.85 -6.85 -19.11
N PHE A 300 13.53 -5.59 -19.40
CA PHE A 300 12.76 -5.20 -20.57
C PHE A 300 13.57 -4.27 -21.47
N ILE A 301 13.43 -4.48 -22.78
CA ILE A 301 13.92 -3.60 -23.83
C ILE A 301 12.81 -3.37 -24.86
N LEU A 302 12.62 -2.13 -25.29
CA LEU A 302 11.65 -1.80 -26.33
C LEU A 302 12.21 -2.22 -27.69
N ASP A 303 11.38 -2.70 -28.60
CA ASP A 303 11.80 -3.19 -29.94
C ASP A 303 12.63 -2.16 -30.72
N VAL A 304 12.28 -0.87 -30.59
CA VAL A 304 12.97 0.26 -31.21
C VAL A 304 14.46 0.44 -30.84
N PHE A 305 14.92 -0.16 -29.74
CA PHE A 305 16.36 -0.21 -29.42
C PHE A 305 17.13 -1.22 -30.28
N LEU A 306 16.42 -2.06 -31.03
CA LEU A 306 16.97 -3.05 -31.92
C LEU A 306 16.67 -2.64 -33.37
N THR A 307 17.55 -3.00 -34.28
CA THR A 307 17.26 -2.88 -35.71
C THR A 307 16.26 -3.96 -36.13
N LEU A 308 15.52 -3.72 -37.22
CA LEU A 308 14.53 -4.67 -37.77
C LEU A 308 15.08 -6.11 -37.82
N GLN A 309 14.33 -7.07 -37.24
CA GLN A 309 14.74 -8.48 -37.21
C GLN A 309 15.00 -9.07 -38.60
N ASN A 310 14.22 -8.63 -39.61
CA ASN A 310 14.49 -8.97 -41.00
C ASN A 310 15.63 -8.10 -41.57
N LYS A 311 16.85 -8.59 -41.38
CA LYS A 311 18.11 -7.93 -41.75
C LYS A 311 18.28 -7.63 -43.24
N SER A 312 17.49 -8.26 -44.12
CA SER A 312 17.58 -8.13 -45.58
C SER A 312 16.54 -7.19 -46.18
N LEU A 313 15.59 -6.68 -45.39
CA LEU A 313 14.54 -5.80 -45.89
C LEU A 313 15.12 -4.43 -46.25
N VAL A 314 14.88 -3.96 -47.48
CA VAL A 314 15.30 -2.62 -47.93
C VAL A 314 14.32 -1.58 -47.39
N THR A 315 14.83 -0.60 -46.66
CA THR A 315 14.04 0.46 -46.01
C THR A 315 13.88 1.68 -46.92
N PHE A 316 13.10 2.68 -46.49
CA PHE A 316 12.91 3.92 -47.26
C PHE A 316 14.23 4.65 -47.55
N SER A 317 15.22 4.51 -46.68
CA SER A 317 16.56 5.08 -46.86
C SER A 317 17.38 4.44 -47.99
N GLY A 318 16.94 3.30 -48.53
CA GLY A 318 17.69 2.50 -49.50
C GLY A 318 18.69 1.53 -48.85
N LEU A 319 18.86 1.57 -47.53
CA LEU A 319 19.71 0.65 -46.78
C LEU A 319 18.91 -0.50 -46.18
N THR A 320 19.57 -1.65 -46.03
CA THR A 320 19.09 -2.74 -45.16
C THR A 320 19.61 -2.54 -43.72
N PRO A 321 18.91 -3.06 -42.70
CA PRO A 321 19.35 -2.97 -41.31
C PRO A 321 20.78 -3.49 -41.07
N GLN A 322 21.16 -4.58 -41.75
CA GLN A 322 22.52 -5.14 -41.66
C GLN A 322 23.57 -4.21 -42.28
N MET A 323 23.25 -3.63 -43.45
CA MET A 323 24.14 -2.70 -44.13
C MET A 323 24.35 -1.44 -43.28
N TYR A 324 23.26 -0.86 -42.75
CA TYR A 324 23.32 0.26 -41.82
C TYR A 324 24.22 -0.03 -40.63
N PHE A 325 24.02 -1.15 -39.91
CA PHE A 325 24.81 -1.47 -38.72
C PHE A 325 26.30 -1.64 -39.05
N SER A 326 26.63 -2.28 -40.18
CA SER A 326 28.02 -2.41 -40.64
C SER A 326 28.66 -1.05 -41.01
N THR A 327 27.90 -0.15 -41.62
CA THR A 327 28.37 1.20 -41.96
C THR A 327 28.54 2.05 -40.71
N TYR A 328 27.59 2.00 -39.78
CA TYR A 328 27.65 2.75 -38.51
C TYR A 328 28.84 2.33 -37.65
N THR A 329 29.05 1.02 -37.47
CA THR A 329 30.20 0.49 -36.72
C THR A 329 31.54 0.81 -37.39
N ALA A 330 31.58 0.93 -38.72
CA ALA A 330 32.75 1.43 -39.44
C ALA A 330 32.97 2.93 -39.22
N LEU A 331 31.91 3.74 -39.20
CA LEU A 331 31.99 5.18 -38.92
C LEU A 331 32.52 5.46 -37.52
N LEU A 332 32.14 4.67 -36.51
CA LEU A 332 32.68 4.84 -35.15
C LEU A 332 34.21 4.69 -35.06
N LYS A 333 34.85 4.05 -36.05
CA LYS A 333 36.31 3.90 -36.14
C LYS A 333 37.00 5.04 -36.90
N ASP A 334 36.23 5.95 -37.51
CA ASP A 334 36.77 7.12 -38.19
C ASP A 334 37.40 8.07 -37.14
N PRO A 335 38.58 8.66 -37.39
CA PRO A 335 39.20 9.65 -36.50
C PRO A 335 38.27 10.79 -36.09
N LYS A 336 37.27 11.13 -36.93
CA LYS A 336 36.25 12.14 -36.59
C LYS A 336 35.38 11.74 -35.39
N TYR A 337 35.19 10.45 -35.13
CA TYR A 337 34.25 9.91 -34.15
C TYR A 337 34.87 8.97 -33.11
N GLU A 338 36.19 8.79 -33.11
CA GLU A 338 36.92 7.79 -32.29
C GLU A 338 36.63 7.87 -30.77
N ASN A 339 36.26 9.05 -30.26
CA ASN A 339 35.94 9.28 -28.84
C ASN A 339 34.46 9.07 -28.48
N LEU A 340 33.61 8.63 -29.42
CA LEU A 340 32.19 8.46 -29.21
C LEU A 340 31.84 7.03 -28.79
N THR A 341 30.94 6.90 -27.83
CA THR A 341 30.43 5.60 -27.38
C THR A 341 29.36 5.08 -28.34
N GLU A 342 29.34 3.78 -28.59
CA GLU A 342 28.26 3.16 -29.35
C GLU A 342 26.92 3.40 -28.64
N LEU A 343 25.90 3.82 -29.41
CA LEU A 343 24.57 4.08 -28.88
C LEU A 343 23.60 3.05 -29.44
N GLY A 344 22.95 2.27 -28.56
CA GLY A 344 21.91 1.31 -28.96
C GLY A 344 20.71 1.96 -29.68
N LEU A 345 20.49 3.27 -29.47
CA LEU A 345 19.48 4.09 -30.13
C LEU A 345 19.95 4.77 -31.42
N SER A 346 21.14 4.45 -31.94
CA SER A 346 21.68 5.05 -33.17
C SER A 346 20.70 4.95 -34.35
N GLY A 347 20.01 3.81 -34.47
CA GLY A 347 18.99 3.62 -35.50
C GLY A 347 17.79 4.55 -35.36
N VAL A 348 17.36 4.83 -34.13
CA VAL A 348 16.24 5.74 -33.82
C VAL A 348 16.61 7.19 -34.13
N ALA A 349 17.89 7.56 -33.92
CA ALA A 349 18.42 8.86 -34.31
C ALA A 349 18.46 9.02 -35.83
N PHE A 350 18.93 8.00 -36.56
CA PHE A 350 18.94 7.97 -38.02
C PHE A 350 17.53 8.12 -38.60
N ASP A 351 16.57 7.33 -38.12
CA ASP A 351 15.16 7.42 -38.53
C ASP A 351 14.55 8.78 -38.14
N GLY A 352 15.01 9.39 -37.05
CA GLY A 352 14.58 10.73 -36.64
C GLY A 352 14.94 11.83 -37.65
N VAL A 353 16.15 11.81 -38.19
CA VAL A 353 16.54 12.78 -39.24
C VAL A 353 15.74 12.56 -40.53
N TRP A 354 15.48 11.30 -40.90
CA TRP A 354 14.58 10.98 -42.01
C TRP A 354 13.15 11.49 -41.76
N ALA A 355 12.64 11.37 -40.54
CA ALA A 355 11.34 11.90 -40.17
C ALA A 355 11.29 13.45 -40.31
N ILE A 356 12.34 14.16 -39.89
CA ILE A 356 12.44 15.62 -40.12
C ILE A 356 12.41 15.94 -41.61
N ALA A 357 13.23 15.25 -42.42
CA ALA A 357 13.29 15.51 -43.85
C ALA A 357 11.96 15.25 -44.57
N ILE A 358 11.27 14.15 -44.22
CA ILE A 358 9.96 13.80 -44.79
C ILE A 358 8.88 14.79 -44.33
N GLY A 359 8.87 15.17 -43.05
CA GLY A 359 7.94 16.18 -42.53
C GLY A 359 8.08 17.53 -43.23
N LEU A 360 9.32 17.96 -43.47
CA LEU A 360 9.62 19.18 -44.22
C LEU A 360 9.26 19.04 -45.71
N ASP A 361 9.45 17.87 -46.33
CA ASP A 361 9.07 17.62 -47.71
C ASP A 361 7.55 17.66 -47.92
N ILE A 362 6.77 17.07 -47.00
CA ILE A 362 5.30 17.17 -46.97
C ILE A 362 4.88 18.64 -46.82
N ALA A 363 5.49 19.38 -45.89
CA ALA A 363 5.20 20.79 -45.69
C ALA A 363 5.49 21.61 -46.95
N SER A 364 6.66 21.40 -47.57
CA SER A 364 7.07 22.06 -48.82
C SER A 364 6.05 21.85 -49.94
N LYS A 365 5.53 20.62 -50.10
CA LYS A 365 4.51 20.28 -51.10
C LYS A 365 3.17 20.95 -50.82
N LYS A 366 2.75 21.04 -49.55
CA LYS A 366 1.53 21.78 -49.14
C LYS A 366 1.65 23.28 -49.42
N ILE A 367 2.79 23.87 -49.06
CA ILE A 367 3.10 25.29 -49.31
C ILE A 367 3.11 25.58 -50.82
N SER A 368 3.77 24.73 -51.61
CA SER A 368 3.87 24.89 -53.07
C SER A 368 2.51 24.76 -53.78
N SER A 369 1.56 24.01 -53.19
CA SER A 369 0.20 23.89 -53.70
C SER A 369 -0.76 24.96 -53.17
N GLY A 370 -0.29 25.85 -52.29
CA GLY A 370 -1.12 26.85 -51.61
C GLY A 370 -2.17 26.25 -50.67
N SER A 371 -2.01 24.98 -50.28
CA SER A 371 -2.94 24.28 -49.40
C SER A 371 -2.63 24.57 -47.93
N ASP A 372 -3.63 25.03 -47.20
CA ASP A 372 -3.61 25.24 -45.75
C ASP A 372 -4.50 24.25 -44.99
N SER A 373 -4.77 23.09 -45.58
CA SER A 373 -5.62 22.04 -45.03
C SER A 373 -5.28 21.71 -43.56
N GLY A 374 -6.24 21.93 -42.65
CA GLY A 374 -6.11 21.73 -41.20
C GLY A 374 -5.58 22.94 -40.42
N CYS A 375 -5.27 24.05 -41.10
CA CYS A 375 -4.74 25.29 -40.52
C CYS A 375 -5.48 26.53 -41.05
N GLU A 376 -6.68 26.39 -41.59
CA GLU A 376 -7.43 27.44 -42.32
C GLU A 376 -7.69 28.68 -41.44
N ASN A 377 -8.05 28.47 -40.17
CA ASN A 377 -8.41 29.53 -39.23
C ASN A 377 -7.21 30.13 -38.46
N VAL A 378 -5.98 29.80 -38.84
CA VAL A 378 -4.76 30.28 -38.15
C VAL A 378 -4.23 31.53 -38.86
N PRO A 379 -3.89 32.62 -38.15
CA PRO A 379 -3.34 33.83 -38.76
C PRO A 379 -1.90 33.59 -39.28
N GLY A 380 -1.52 34.31 -40.33
CA GLY A 380 -0.19 34.29 -40.93
C GLY A 380 -0.19 33.96 -42.43
N ASP A 381 0.91 34.29 -43.09
CA ASP A 381 1.07 34.11 -44.53
C ASP A 381 1.70 32.77 -44.89
N ILE A 382 1.29 32.21 -46.03
CA ILE A 382 1.92 31.02 -46.62
C ILE A 382 3.17 31.50 -47.39
N VAL A 383 4.34 31.30 -46.79
CA VAL A 383 5.64 31.63 -47.37
C VAL A 383 6.48 30.36 -47.61
N PRO A 384 7.44 30.38 -48.56
CA PRO A 384 8.41 29.31 -48.73
C PRO A 384 9.18 28.98 -47.43
N LEU A 385 9.69 27.75 -47.29
CA LEU A 385 10.30 27.28 -46.04
C LEU A 385 11.56 28.04 -45.66
N GLU A 386 12.30 28.57 -46.63
CA GLU A 386 13.48 29.41 -46.42
C GLU A 386 13.16 30.79 -45.84
N GLN A 387 11.89 31.21 -45.87
CA GLN A 387 11.39 32.45 -45.26
C GLN A 387 10.64 32.19 -43.95
N PHE A 388 10.78 31.00 -43.37
CA PHE A 388 10.20 30.68 -42.07
C PHE A 388 10.67 31.70 -41.02
N ASN A 389 9.72 32.19 -40.23
CA ASN A 389 9.96 33.09 -39.10
C ASN A 389 9.21 32.54 -37.90
N TYR A 390 9.82 32.60 -36.72
CA TYR A 390 9.25 32.12 -35.46
C TYR A 390 7.91 32.78 -35.09
N THR A 391 7.62 33.97 -35.61
CA THR A 391 6.33 34.67 -35.42
C THR A 391 5.20 34.16 -36.33
N ASN A 392 5.50 33.37 -37.37
CA ASN A 392 4.50 32.89 -38.32
C ASN A 392 3.77 31.65 -37.80
N THR A 393 2.60 31.87 -37.18
CA THR A 393 1.74 30.81 -36.63
C THR A 393 1.10 29.91 -37.69
N LYS A 394 0.79 30.43 -38.89
CA LYS A 394 0.24 29.63 -40.00
C LYS A 394 1.23 28.57 -40.44
N LEU A 395 2.48 28.97 -40.69
CA LEU A 395 3.54 28.08 -41.12
C LEU A 395 3.92 27.07 -40.03
N GLY A 396 3.92 27.50 -38.76
CA GLY A 396 4.04 26.60 -37.60
C GLY A 396 2.97 25.51 -37.55
N CYS A 397 1.71 25.88 -37.79
CA CYS A 397 0.61 24.92 -37.86
C CYS A 397 0.80 23.91 -39.00
N ILE A 398 1.19 24.38 -40.20
CA ILE A 398 1.45 23.52 -41.37
C ILE A 398 2.59 22.53 -41.07
N LEU A 399 3.68 23.00 -40.44
CA LEU A 399 4.79 22.14 -40.03
C LEU A 399 4.32 21.07 -39.05
N ARG A 400 3.61 21.46 -37.98
CA ARG A 400 3.05 20.51 -37.01
C ARG A 400 2.16 19.45 -37.66
N GLN A 401 1.25 19.88 -38.54
CA GLN A 401 0.35 18.99 -39.26
C GLN A 401 1.11 18.05 -40.20
N SER A 402 2.12 18.54 -40.90
CA SER A 402 2.96 17.75 -41.80
C SER A 402 3.75 16.67 -41.05
N PHE A 403 4.23 16.96 -39.84
CA PHE A 403 4.87 15.95 -38.99
C PHE A 403 3.87 14.87 -38.54
N SER A 404 2.62 15.22 -38.25
CA SER A 404 1.59 14.24 -37.86
C SER A 404 1.23 13.24 -38.98
N GLU A 405 1.49 13.60 -40.23
CA GLU A 405 1.18 12.79 -41.42
C GLU A 405 2.33 11.87 -41.87
N ILE A 406 3.45 11.88 -41.14
CA ILE A 406 4.62 11.06 -41.46
C ILE A 406 4.26 9.57 -41.38
N ASN A 407 4.58 8.84 -42.45
CA ASN A 407 4.39 7.40 -42.54
C ASN A 407 5.44 6.78 -43.48
N PHE A 408 6.46 6.13 -42.94
CA PHE A 408 7.48 5.42 -43.72
C PHE A 408 8.11 4.25 -42.96
N LEU A 409 8.74 3.34 -43.71
CA LEU A 409 9.50 2.23 -43.14
C LEU A 409 10.96 2.64 -42.93
N GLY A 410 11.36 2.84 -41.67
CA GLY A 410 12.72 3.11 -41.23
C GLY A 410 13.53 1.85 -40.95
N ILE A 411 14.77 2.01 -40.48
CA ILE A 411 15.66 0.88 -40.10
C ILE A 411 15.27 0.23 -38.77
N THR A 412 14.56 0.97 -37.92
CA THR A 412 14.02 0.48 -36.64
C THR A 412 12.57 0.01 -36.76
N GLY A 413 11.94 0.09 -37.94
CA GLY A 413 10.56 -0.34 -38.17
C GLY A 413 9.67 0.76 -38.75
N GLN A 414 8.35 0.58 -38.62
CA GLN A 414 7.38 1.53 -39.16
C GLN A 414 7.37 2.82 -38.31
N ILE A 415 7.67 3.95 -38.95
CA ILE A 415 7.60 5.27 -38.31
C ILE A 415 6.27 5.91 -38.68
N GLN A 416 5.36 5.91 -37.71
CA GLN A 416 4.08 6.63 -37.77
C GLN A 416 3.80 7.20 -36.39
N PHE A 417 3.49 8.49 -36.31
CA PHE A 417 3.14 9.13 -35.04
C PHE A 417 1.65 8.96 -34.75
N ASN A 418 1.34 8.70 -33.47
CA ASN A 418 -0.02 8.67 -32.97
C ASN A 418 -0.55 10.08 -32.68
N GLU A 419 -1.81 10.16 -32.26
CA GLU A 419 -2.46 11.41 -31.85
C GLU A 419 -1.64 12.15 -30.76
N ASN A 420 -0.88 11.39 -29.95
CA ASN A 420 -0.02 11.91 -28.88
C ASN A 420 1.42 12.23 -29.31
N GLY A 421 1.76 12.09 -30.60
CA GLY A 421 3.09 12.44 -31.13
C GLY A 421 4.19 11.44 -30.84
N SER A 422 3.81 10.29 -30.30
CA SER A 422 4.70 9.17 -30.05
C SER A 422 4.60 8.16 -31.19
N ARG A 423 5.67 7.41 -31.42
CA ARG A 423 5.65 6.31 -32.39
C ARG A 423 4.64 5.23 -32.00
N ASN A 424 3.86 4.77 -32.97
CA ASN A 424 2.95 3.63 -32.84
C ASN A 424 3.73 2.32 -32.83
N GLU A 425 4.01 1.76 -31.66
CA GLU A 425 4.60 0.43 -31.54
C GLU A 425 4.31 -0.20 -30.17
N ASN A 426 4.17 -1.53 -30.15
CA ASN A 426 3.51 -2.25 -29.06
C ASN A 426 4.29 -3.47 -28.56
N ILE A 427 5.54 -3.67 -28.98
CA ILE A 427 6.32 -4.88 -28.63
C ILE A 427 7.41 -4.52 -27.63
N VAL A 428 7.44 -5.26 -26.53
CA VAL A 428 8.48 -5.17 -25.50
C VAL A 428 9.14 -6.53 -25.35
N PHE A 429 10.45 -6.61 -25.54
CA PHE A 429 11.21 -7.84 -25.37
C PHE A 429 11.64 -8.03 -23.93
N CYS A 430 11.55 -9.27 -23.46
CA CYS A 430 12.07 -9.70 -22.17
C CYS A 430 13.42 -10.40 -22.38
N GLN A 431 14.46 -9.89 -21.72
CA GLN A 431 15.83 -10.41 -21.82
C GLN A 431 16.35 -10.86 -20.45
N GLN A 432 17.29 -11.79 -20.46
CA GLN A 432 18.02 -12.27 -19.29
C GLN A 432 19.52 -12.18 -19.53
N TYR A 433 20.27 -11.78 -18.51
CA TYR A 433 21.73 -11.89 -18.50
C TYR A 433 22.15 -13.31 -18.18
N ARG A 434 22.86 -13.96 -19.11
CA ARG A 434 23.38 -15.33 -18.97
C ARG A 434 24.89 -15.35 -19.12
N THR A 435 25.55 -16.12 -18.28
CA THR A 435 26.99 -16.37 -18.37
C THR A 435 27.26 -17.44 -19.44
N THR A 436 28.13 -17.14 -20.40
CA THR A 436 28.59 -18.09 -21.41
C THR A 436 29.74 -18.96 -20.89
N THR A 437 30.12 -19.99 -21.65
CA THR A 437 31.25 -20.89 -21.30
C THR A 437 32.59 -20.17 -21.14
N ASP A 438 32.75 -19.01 -21.79
CA ASP A 438 34.00 -18.23 -21.80
C ASP A 438 34.06 -17.20 -20.66
N SER A 439 33.18 -17.30 -19.66
CA SER A 439 33.00 -16.32 -18.58
C SER A 439 32.56 -14.92 -19.05
N SER A 440 32.14 -14.77 -20.31
CA SER A 440 31.52 -13.55 -20.83
C SER A 440 30.02 -13.56 -20.55
N MET A 441 29.42 -12.38 -20.47
CA MET A 441 27.99 -12.23 -20.23
C MET A 441 27.28 -11.87 -21.52
N ALA A 442 26.16 -12.52 -21.80
CA ALA A 442 25.33 -12.25 -22.97
C ALA A 442 23.89 -11.96 -22.57
N ARG A 443 23.25 -11.02 -23.28
CA ARG A 443 21.82 -10.76 -23.20
C ARG A 443 21.08 -11.74 -24.10
N VAL A 444 20.18 -12.54 -23.53
CA VAL A 444 19.37 -13.50 -24.29
C VAL A 444 17.90 -13.14 -24.18
N THR A 445 17.25 -12.90 -25.32
CA THR A 445 15.79 -12.64 -25.38
C THR A 445 15.02 -13.93 -25.21
N PHE A 446 14.22 -14.03 -24.15
CA PHE A 446 13.46 -15.25 -23.82
C PHE A 446 11.96 -15.17 -24.11
N GLY A 447 11.41 -13.96 -24.23
CA GLY A 447 10.00 -13.75 -24.53
C GLY A 447 9.73 -12.33 -25.00
N ASP A 448 8.51 -12.08 -25.42
CA ASP A 448 8.02 -10.77 -25.81
C ASP A 448 6.60 -10.54 -25.28
N VAL A 449 6.29 -9.27 -24.99
CA VAL A 449 4.94 -8.81 -24.68
C VAL A 449 4.45 -8.00 -25.85
N THR A 450 3.42 -8.51 -26.53
CA THR A 450 2.71 -7.76 -27.57
C THR A 450 1.51 -7.06 -26.94
N ILE A 451 1.52 -5.73 -26.97
CA ILE A 451 0.50 -4.87 -26.38
C ILE A 451 -0.61 -4.64 -27.41
N LYS A 452 -1.85 -4.96 -27.04
CA LYS A 452 -3.01 -4.72 -27.92
C LYS A 452 -4.08 -3.97 -27.13
N PRO A 453 -4.91 -3.13 -27.80
CA PRO A 453 -5.98 -2.38 -27.14
C PRO A 453 -6.98 -3.26 -26.37
N LYS A 454 -7.14 -4.53 -26.77
CA LYS A 454 -8.06 -5.51 -26.16
C LYS A 454 -7.37 -6.58 -25.31
N GLY A 455 -6.15 -6.30 -24.84
CA GLY A 455 -5.40 -7.15 -23.92
C GLY A 455 -4.01 -7.49 -24.46
N SER A 456 -2.98 -7.26 -23.64
CA SER A 456 -1.61 -7.64 -23.96
C SER A 456 -1.37 -9.12 -23.66
N ILE A 457 -0.49 -9.74 -24.44
CA ILE A 457 -0.16 -11.17 -24.32
C ILE A 457 1.36 -11.28 -24.16
N PHE A 458 1.80 -12.02 -23.15
CA PHE A 458 3.17 -12.47 -23.04
C PHE A 458 3.34 -13.77 -23.82
N VAL A 459 4.36 -13.85 -24.65
CA VAL A 459 4.70 -15.03 -25.46
C VAL A 459 6.13 -15.43 -25.13
N LEU A 460 6.30 -16.66 -24.68
CA LEU A 460 7.63 -17.27 -24.53
C LEU A 460 8.14 -17.70 -25.91
N LYS A 461 9.43 -17.47 -26.20
CA LYS A 461 10.03 -17.94 -27.44
C LYS A 461 10.04 -19.48 -27.49
N LYS A 462 9.84 -20.05 -28.68
CA LYS A 462 9.70 -21.51 -28.89
C LYS A 462 10.92 -22.33 -28.43
N GLU A 463 12.10 -21.73 -28.42
CA GLU A 463 13.38 -22.36 -28.04
C GLU A 463 13.66 -22.28 -26.53
N GLU A 464 12.82 -21.56 -25.78
CA GLU A 464 12.99 -21.30 -24.35
C GLU A 464 11.97 -22.08 -23.54
N SER A 465 12.34 -22.46 -22.32
CA SER A 465 11.45 -23.12 -21.37
C SER A 465 11.84 -22.77 -19.94
N ASN A 466 11.05 -23.21 -18.96
CA ASN A 466 11.38 -22.93 -17.56
C ASN A 466 12.72 -23.55 -17.13
N SER A 467 13.25 -24.57 -17.84
CA SER A 467 14.57 -25.15 -17.54
C SER A 467 15.73 -24.27 -18.00
N THR A 468 15.54 -23.46 -19.05
CA THR A 468 16.57 -22.57 -19.58
C THR A 468 16.62 -21.25 -18.81
N LEU A 469 15.48 -20.83 -18.23
CA LEU A 469 15.36 -19.61 -17.45
C LEU A 469 15.86 -19.73 -16.00
N TRP A 470 15.63 -20.88 -15.36
CA TRP A 470 15.84 -21.04 -13.91
C TRP A 470 16.87 -22.15 -13.62
N GLN A 471 18.04 -21.77 -13.10
CA GLN A 471 19.20 -22.66 -12.97
C GLN A 471 19.22 -23.58 -11.73
N ARG A 472 18.33 -23.43 -10.73
CA ARG A 472 18.34 -24.29 -9.51
C ARG A 472 16.95 -24.65 -8.98
N HIS A 473 16.79 -25.93 -8.59
CA HIS A 473 15.63 -26.57 -7.93
C HIS A 473 14.27 -26.51 -8.66
N GLY A 474 14.18 -27.19 -9.80
CA GLY A 474 12.93 -27.87 -10.18
C GLY A 474 11.98 -27.14 -11.14
N LEU A 475 12.50 -26.46 -12.18
CA LEU A 475 11.69 -25.96 -13.31
C LEU A 475 10.64 -24.89 -12.93
N GLN A 476 10.77 -24.24 -11.76
CA GLN A 476 9.81 -23.27 -11.24
C GLN A 476 10.42 -21.88 -11.07
N PRO A 477 9.65 -20.80 -11.27
CA PRO A 477 10.11 -19.44 -11.05
C PRO A 477 10.46 -19.19 -9.57
N PRO A 478 11.36 -18.22 -9.29
CA PRO A 478 11.75 -17.86 -7.93
C PRO A 478 10.54 -17.49 -7.07
N TYR A 479 10.61 -17.84 -5.79
CA TYR A 479 9.61 -17.47 -4.79
C TYR A 479 9.63 -15.95 -4.62
N ASP A 480 8.47 -15.31 -4.74
CA ASP A 480 8.34 -13.86 -4.63
C ASP A 480 8.46 -13.33 -3.18
N GLY A 481 8.41 -14.24 -2.20
CA GLY A 481 8.36 -13.93 -0.77
C GLY A 481 6.93 -13.81 -0.24
N PHE A 482 5.90 -14.01 -1.07
CA PHE A 482 4.50 -13.85 -0.68
C PHE A 482 4.13 -14.97 0.29
N PRO A 483 3.70 -14.63 1.52
CA PRO A 483 3.59 -15.62 2.57
C PRO A 483 2.53 -16.66 2.25
N GLU A 484 2.89 -17.92 2.45
CA GLU A 484 1.94 -19.02 2.36
C GLU A 484 1.13 -19.10 3.66
N SER A 485 -0.19 -19.24 3.54
CA SER A 485 -1.06 -19.40 4.71
C SER A 485 -1.21 -20.87 5.07
N ASN A 486 -0.77 -21.27 6.25
CA ASN A 486 -1.10 -22.59 6.80
C ASN A 486 -2.14 -22.45 7.91
N ILE A 487 -3.03 -23.43 8.04
CA ILE A 487 -4.07 -23.45 9.08
C ILE A 487 -3.65 -24.47 10.14
N HIS A 488 -3.21 -23.97 11.29
CA HIS A 488 -2.75 -24.80 12.41
C HIS A 488 -3.96 -25.36 13.19
N GLN A 489 -3.85 -26.59 13.68
CA GLN A 489 -4.89 -27.29 14.45
C GLN A 489 -4.51 -27.39 15.94
N ASN A 490 -5.49 -27.74 16.78
CA ASN A 490 -5.27 -27.99 18.21
C ASN A 490 -4.19 -29.06 18.45
N ASN A 491 -3.51 -28.95 19.59
CA ASN A 491 -2.49 -29.91 19.99
C ASN A 491 -3.04 -31.34 19.98
N MET A 492 -2.40 -32.22 19.21
CA MET A 492 -2.81 -33.62 19.02
C MET A 492 -2.92 -34.40 20.35
N VAL A 493 -2.05 -34.11 21.32
CA VAL A 493 -2.08 -34.77 22.64
C VAL A 493 -3.36 -34.43 23.39
N LEU A 494 -3.76 -33.15 23.35
CA LEU A 494 -4.98 -32.68 23.99
C LEU A 494 -6.22 -33.33 23.38
N ILE A 495 -6.24 -33.46 22.04
CA ILE A 495 -7.34 -34.10 21.33
C ILE A 495 -7.53 -35.55 21.79
N ILE A 496 -6.44 -36.33 21.82
CA ILE A 496 -6.49 -37.75 22.19
C ILE A 496 -7.00 -37.94 23.62
N VAL A 497 -6.54 -37.13 24.57
CA VAL A 497 -6.92 -37.26 25.99
C VAL A 497 -8.41 -36.99 26.21
N TYR A 498 -8.94 -35.90 25.65
CA TYR A 498 -10.36 -35.55 25.82
C TYR A 498 -11.30 -36.51 25.10
N ASP A 499 -10.92 -36.98 23.92
CA ASP A 499 -11.74 -37.92 23.15
C ASP A 499 -11.87 -39.27 23.87
N ILE A 500 -10.78 -39.80 24.45
CA ILE A 500 -10.82 -41.01 25.27
C ILE A 500 -11.73 -40.81 26.49
N ALA A 501 -11.59 -39.69 27.20
CA ALA A 501 -12.41 -39.40 28.38
C ALA A 501 -13.91 -39.26 28.03
N ALA A 502 -14.24 -38.62 26.90
CA ALA A 502 -15.61 -38.51 26.41
C ALA A 502 -16.21 -39.88 26.04
N VAL A 503 -15.42 -40.76 25.39
CA VAL A 503 -15.84 -42.14 25.09
C VAL A 503 -16.13 -42.92 26.39
N CYS A 504 -15.24 -42.84 27.39
CA CYS A 504 -15.48 -43.47 28.69
C CYS A 504 -16.78 -42.96 29.35
N GLY A 505 -17.05 -41.66 29.27
CA GLY A 505 -18.30 -41.04 29.74
C GLY A 505 -19.54 -41.58 29.01
N LEU A 506 -19.49 -41.71 27.68
CA LEU A 506 -20.58 -42.28 26.88
C LEU A 506 -20.84 -43.76 27.19
N VAL A 507 -19.80 -44.55 27.46
CA VAL A 507 -19.97 -45.93 27.95
C VAL A 507 -20.70 -45.94 29.29
N PHE A 508 -20.35 -45.02 30.20
CA PHE A 508 -21.03 -44.91 31.49
C PHE A 508 -22.50 -44.47 31.37
N VAL A 509 -22.84 -43.60 30.40
CA VAL A 509 -24.23 -43.25 30.03
C VAL A 509 -25.02 -44.51 29.64
N VAL A 510 -24.46 -45.38 28.80
CA VAL A 510 -25.11 -46.64 28.38
C VAL A 510 -25.33 -47.58 29.57
N ILE A 511 -24.35 -47.71 30.46
CA ILE A 511 -24.49 -48.52 31.69
C ILE A 511 -25.64 -47.98 32.56
N CYS A 512 -25.71 -46.68 32.78
CA CYS A 512 -26.78 -46.05 33.56
C CYS A 512 -28.16 -46.22 32.90
N PHE A 513 -28.22 -46.18 31.57
CA PHE A 513 -29.45 -46.44 30.80
C PHE A 513 -29.95 -47.87 30.98
N ILE A 514 -29.07 -48.86 30.83
CA ILE A 514 -29.38 -50.28 31.03
C ILE A 514 -29.83 -50.50 32.49
N PHE A 515 -29.10 -49.95 33.46
CA PHE A 515 -29.45 -50.03 34.88
C PHE A 515 -30.85 -49.47 35.17
N ASN A 516 -31.19 -48.31 34.61
CA ASN A 516 -32.51 -47.68 34.81
C ASN A 516 -33.66 -48.52 34.22
N ILE A 517 -33.42 -49.20 33.08
CA ILE A 517 -34.41 -50.11 32.47
C ILE A 517 -34.55 -51.39 33.29
N ALA A 518 -33.44 -52.08 33.56
CA ALA A 518 -33.43 -53.40 34.19
C ALA A 518 -34.06 -53.40 35.59
N PHE A 519 -33.83 -52.34 36.37
CA PHE A 519 -34.27 -52.25 37.77
C PHE A 519 -35.46 -51.30 37.99
N ARG A 520 -36.14 -50.86 36.93
CA ARG A 520 -37.26 -49.89 37.00
C ARG A 520 -38.39 -50.29 37.96
N SER A 521 -38.66 -51.59 38.09
CA SER A 521 -39.72 -52.12 38.95
C SER A 521 -39.34 -52.17 40.44
N LYS A 522 -38.04 -52.09 40.77
CA LYS A 522 -37.55 -52.14 42.16
C LYS A 522 -37.88 -50.83 42.89
N LYS A 523 -38.27 -50.96 44.16
CA LYS A 523 -38.77 -49.86 45.00
C LYS A 523 -37.77 -48.69 45.11
N VAL A 524 -36.46 -48.98 45.19
CA VAL A 524 -35.37 -47.98 45.25
C VAL A 524 -35.32 -47.10 43.99
N VAL A 525 -35.45 -47.68 42.79
CA VAL A 525 -35.41 -46.94 41.52
C VAL A 525 -36.76 -46.25 41.25
N LYS A 526 -37.87 -46.93 41.57
CA LYS A 526 -39.25 -46.44 41.37
C LYS A 526 -39.56 -45.16 42.16
N MET A 527 -39.06 -45.02 43.39
CA MET A 527 -39.27 -43.81 44.20
C MET A 527 -38.56 -42.56 43.66
N THR A 528 -37.55 -42.74 42.80
CA THR A 528 -36.71 -41.66 42.28
C THR A 528 -37.20 -41.11 40.93
N SER A 529 -38.44 -41.45 40.54
CA SER A 529 -39.08 -41.11 39.27
C SER A 529 -38.24 -41.53 38.04
N PRO A 530 -38.26 -42.83 37.66
CA PRO A 530 -37.38 -43.38 36.61
C PRO A 530 -37.55 -42.73 35.24
N ASN A 531 -38.73 -42.17 34.95
CA ASN A 531 -38.98 -41.47 33.69
C ASN A 531 -38.18 -40.15 33.59
N LEU A 532 -37.96 -39.44 34.70
CA LEU A 532 -37.13 -38.23 34.74
C LEU A 532 -35.64 -38.55 34.64
N ASN A 533 -35.23 -39.72 35.13
CA ASN A 533 -33.85 -40.16 35.03
C ASN A 533 -33.42 -40.41 33.56
N TYR A 534 -34.35 -40.80 32.65
CA TYR A 534 -34.03 -40.89 31.21
C TYR A 534 -33.68 -39.53 30.58
N ILE A 535 -34.30 -38.45 31.05
CA ILE A 535 -34.00 -37.09 30.54
C ILE A 535 -32.60 -36.64 30.97
N ILE A 536 -32.19 -36.93 32.20
CA ILE A 536 -30.81 -36.64 32.66
C ILE A 536 -29.79 -37.45 31.84
N ILE A 537 -30.05 -38.73 31.59
CA ILE A 537 -29.16 -39.56 30.75
C ILE A 537 -29.01 -38.96 29.35
N LEU A 538 -30.12 -38.49 28.75
CA LEU A 538 -30.09 -37.84 27.43
C LEU A 538 -29.28 -36.53 27.47
N GLY A 539 -29.50 -35.68 28.48
CA GLY A 539 -28.74 -34.43 28.63
C GLY A 539 -27.25 -34.67 28.84
N SER A 540 -26.86 -35.63 29.69
CA SER A 540 -25.46 -36.02 29.89
C SER A 540 -24.82 -36.58 28.62
N ALA A 541 -25.56 -37.33 27.80
CA ALA A 541 -25.06 -37.82 26.51
C ALA A 541 -24.71 -36.65 25.57
N MET A 542 -25.59 -35.65 25.46
CA MET A 542 -25.34 -34.45 24.64
C MET A 542 -24.11 -33.67 25.11
N LEU A 543 -23.91 -33.54 26.43
CA LEU A 543 -22.73 -32.87 27.00
C LEU A 543 -21.43 -33.61 26.68
N TYR A 544 -21.38 -34.94 26.81
CA TYR A 544 -20.21 -35.73 26.43
C TYR A 544 -19.92 -35.67 24.92
N THR A 545 -20.95 -35.74 24.08
CA THR A 545 -20.79 -35.60 22.62
C THR A 545 -20.26 -34.23 22.21
N CYS A 546 -20.57 -33.17 22.98
CA CYS A 546 -20.08 -31.82 22.68
C CYS A 546 -18.55 -31.71 22.79
N ILE A 547 -17.90 -32.53 23.63
CA ILE A 547 -16.45 -32.47 23.87
C ILE A 547 -15.66 -32.72 22.57
N PHE A 548 -16.10 -33.66 21.72
CA PHE A 548 -15.46 -33.90 20.41
C PHE A 548 -15.43 -32.66 19.53
N PHE A 549 -16.54 -31.90 19.53
CA PHE A 549 -16.62 -30.68 18.74
C PHE A 549 -15.70 -29.60 19.28
N TYR A 550 -15.49 -29.46 20.60
CA TYR A 550 -14.53 -28.51 21.19
C TYR A 550 -13.07 -28.92 20.99
N SER A 551 -12.79 -30.22 21.08
CA SER A 551 -11.46 -30.83 20.91
C SER A 551 -10.92 -30.62 19.50
N HIS A 552 -11.75 -30.82 18.47
CA HIS A 552 -11.33 -30.77 17.07
C HIS A 552 -11.56 -29.41 16.39
N SER A 553 -10.58 -28.93 15.61
CA SER A 553 -10.65 -27.74 14.76
C SER A 553 -10.55 -28.10 13.28
N SER A 554 -11.50 -27.66 12.45
CA SER A 554 -11.47 -27.91 11.01
C SER A 554 -10.49 -26.99 10.27
N THR A 555 -9.96 -27.46 9.14
CA THR A 555 -9.13 -26.66 8.22
C THR A 555 -9.97 -25.79 7.27
N THR A 556 -11.27 -26.05 7.15
CA THR A 556 -12.16 -25.32 6.23
C THR A 556 -13.09 -24.39 7.00
N LYS A 557 -13.16 -23.11 6.59
CA LYS A 557 -14.05 -22.10 7.20
C LYS A 557 -15.50 -22.57 7.35
N SER A 558 -16.06 -23.16 6.28
CA SER A 558 -17.45 -23.66 6.29
C SER A 558 -17.68 -24.70 7.40
N MET A 559 -16.80 -25.71 7.47
CA MET A 559 -16.89 -26.77 8.47
C MET A 559 -16.67 -26.25 9.89
N GLN A 560 -15.71 -25.33 10.09
CA GLN A 560 -15.50 -24.71 11.39
C GLN A 560 -16.72 -23.92 11.86
N SER A 561 -17.39 -23.19 10.95
CA SER A 561 -18.63 -22.48 11.29
C SER A 561 -19.75 -23.44 11.73
N ILE A 562 -19.84 -24.63 11.15
CA ILE A 562 -20.81 -25.65 11.57
C ILE A 562 -20.47 -26.16 12.97
N PHE A 563 -19.20 -26.46 13.26
CA PHE A 563 -18.77 -26.88 14.58
C PHE A 563 -19.07 -25.83 15.65
N CYS A 564 -18.82 -24.55 15.39
CA CYS A 564 -19.16 -23.45 16.30
C CYS A 564 -20.64 -23.50 16.72
N ASN A 565 -21.56 -23.65 15.76
CA ASN A 565 -23.00 -23.68 16.07
C ASN A 565 -23.39 -24.98 16.81
N ILE A 566 -22.89 -26.14 16.40
CA ILE A 566 -23.21 -27.42 17.08
C ILE A 566 -22.78 -27.39 18.55
N ARG A 567 -21.59 -26.81 18.85
CA ARG A 567 -21.06 -26.66 20.21
C ARG A 567 -22.07 -25.91 21.11
N GLU A 568 -22.54 -24.76 20.67
CA GLU A 568 -23.47 -23.93 21.44
C GLU A 568 -24.79 -24.66 21.71
N TRP A 569 -25.37 -25.27 20.68
CA TRP A 569 -26.65 -26.00 20.79
C TRP A 569 -26.55 -27.20 21.74
N MET A 570 -25.49 -28.00 21.64
CA MET A 570 -25.30 -29.21 22.44
C MET A 570 -25.05 -28.88 23.92
N VAL A 571 -24.19 -27.90 24.23
CA VAL A 571 -23.94 -27.48 25.62
C VAL A 571 -25.21 -26.90 26.23
N SER A 572 -25.88 -25.98 25.53
CA SER A 572 -27.03 -25.27 26.08
C SER A 572 -28.19 -26.21 26.36
N LEU A 573 -28.61 -27.00 25.36
CA LEU A 573 -29.73 -27.93 25.53
C LEU A 573 -29.39 -29.08 26.48
N GLY A 574 -28.17 -29.63 26.40
CA GLY A 574 -27.71 -30.70 27.29
C GLY A 574 -27.74 -30.29 28.76
N TYR A 575 -27.24 -29.08 29.06
CA TYR A 575 -27.28 -28.50 30.40
C TYR A 575 -28.73 -28.27 30.86
N SER A 576 -29.58 -27.66 30.02
CA SER A 576 -30.98 -27.37 30.33
C SER A 576 -31.81 -28.62 30.61
N LEU A 577 -31.55 -29.74 29.92
CA LEU A 577 -32.20 -31.03 30.18
C LEU A 577 -31.80 -31.61 31.54
N CYS A 578 -30.50 -31.65 31.85
CA CYS A 578 -29.99 -32.14 33.13
C CYS A 578 -30.48 -31.28 34.30
N PHE A 579 -30.29 -29.97 34.19
CA PHE A 579 -30.61 -29.02 35.25
C PHE A 579 -32.12 -28.85 35.44
N GLY A 580 -32.92 -28.86 34.36
CA GLY A 580 -34.37 -28.82 34.43
C GLY A 580 -34.96 -29.96 35.25
N VAL A 581 -34.40 -31.18 35.13
CA VAL A 581 -34.84 -32.32 35.95
C VAL A 581 -34.49 -32.10 37.43
N ILE A 582 -33.27 -31.63 37.73
CA ILE A 582 -32.84 -31.31 39.09
C ILE A 582 -33.73 -30.23 39.72
N LEU A 583 -34.04 -29.18 38.97
CA LEU A 583 -34.95 -28.12 39.38
C LEU A 583 -36.35 -28.68 39.68
N SER A 584 -36.91 -29.51 38.79
CA SER A 584 -38.24 -30.12 38.98
C SER A 584 -38.31 -31.03 40.22
N LYS A 585 -37.25 -31.81 40.48
CA LYS A 585 -37.15 -32.68 41.66
C LYS A 585 -37.02 -31.86 42.95
N THR A 586 -36.22 -30.80 42.92
CA THR A 586 -36.05 -29.89 44.07
C THR A 586 -37.34 -29.12 44.36
N TRP A 587 -38.02 -28.66 43.32
CA TRP A 587 -39.32 -27.99 43.44
C TRP A 587 -40.38 -28.90 44.06
N ARG A 588 -40.46 -30.17 43.65
CA ARG A 588 -41.37 -31.16 44.25
C ARG A 588 -41.17 -31.27 45.75
N VAL A 589 -39.92 -31.33 46.21
CA VAL A 589 -39.58 -31.38 47.65
C VAL A 589 -40.00 -30.08 48.33
N TYR A 590 -39.63 -28.93 47.77
CA TYR A 590 -39.99 -27.61 48.30
C TYR A 590 -41.51 -27.43 48.45
N TYR A 591 -42.29 -27.80 47.42
CA TYR A 591 -43.76 -27.70 47.43
C TYR A 591 -44.40 -28.57 48.51
N ILE A 592 -43.88 -29.77 48.75
CA ILE A 592 -44.43 -30.69 49.76
C ILE A 592 -44.22 -30.14 51.18
N PHE A 593 -43.05 -29.52 51.45
CA PHE A 593 -42.72 -29.04 52.80
C PHE A 593 -43.25 -27.64 53.11
N ASN A 594 -43.48 -26.80 52.11
CA ASN A 594 -43.93 -25.42 52.33
C ASN A 594 -45.46 -25.26 52.30
N ASN A 595 -46.23 -26.32 51.97
CA ASN A 595 -47.69 -26.29 51.96
C ASN A 595 -48.28 -27.04 53.16
N PRO A 596 -49.04 -26.37 54.06
CA PRO A 596 -49.54 -26.95 55.31
C PRO A 596 -50.70 -27.97 55.14
N LYS A 597 -51.29 -28.10 53.94
CA LYS A 597 -52.31 -29.12 53.60
C LYS A 597 -51.98 -29.82 52.27
N PRO A 598 -50.99 -30.71 52.22
CA PRO A 598 -50.66 -31.41 50.98
C PRO A 598 -51.81 -32.36 50.58
N ASN A 599 -52.17 -32.36 49.30
CA ASN A 599 -53.23 -33.22 48.76
C ASN A 599 -52.87 -34.70 48.98
N LYS A 600 -53.79 -35.52 49.55
CA LYS A 600 -53.56 -36.95 49.82
C LYS A 600 -53.28 -37.80 48.56
N LYS A 601 -53.65 -37.30 47.38
CA LYS A 601 -53.22 -37.84 46.08
C LYS A 601 -51.92 -37.12 45.68
N GLY A 602 -50.78 -37.79 45.79
CA GLY A 602 -49.46 -37.22 45.48
C GLY A 602 -49.36 -36.56 44.09
N ILE A 603 -48.38 -35.67 43.93
CA ILE A 603 -48.15 -34.92 42.67
C ILE A 603 -47.89 -35.90 41.52
N LYS A 604 -48.59 -35.73 40.39
CA LYS A 604 -48.40 -36.54 39.18
C LYS A 604 -47.09 -36.16 38.49
N ASP A 605 -46.36 -37.15 37.98
CA ASP A 605 -45.11 -36.95 37.24
C ASP A 605 -45.28 -36.00 36.02
N TRP A 606 -46.47 -35.92 35.44
CA TRP A 606 -46.81 -34.96 34.37
C TRP A 606 -46.50 -33.49 34.73
N VAL A 607 -46.73 -33.09 35.99
CA VAL A 607 -46.43 -31.72 36.45
C VAL A 607 -44.92 -31.47 36.45
N LEU A 608 -44.12 -32.49 36.79
CA LEU A 608 -42.66 -32.38 36.78
C LEU A 608 -42.12 -32.31 35.34
N PHE A 609 -42.69 -33.10 34.41
CA PHE A 609 -42.36 -33.00 32.99
C PHE A 609 -42.69 -31.62 32.41
N LEU A 610 -43.80 -31.01 32.83
CA LEU A 610 -44.17 -29.67 32.39
C LEU A 610 -43.12 -28.63 32.80
N ILE A 611 -42.56 -28.72 34.02
CA ILE A 611 -41.49 -27.81 34.48
C ILE A 611 -40.24 -27.97 33.59
N VAL A 612 -39.82 -29.22 33.35
CA VAL A 612 -38.66 -29.50 32.48
C VAL A 612 -38.89 -28.99 31.07
N PHE A 613 -40.08 -29.22 30.51
CA PHE A 613 -40.46 -28.76 29.18
C PHE A 613 -40.41 -27.24 29.06
N VAL A 614 -40.96 -26.50 30.03
CA VAL A 614 -40.94 -25.03 30.01
C VAL A 614 -39.50 -24.50 30.05
N VAL A 615 -38.64 -25.07 30.90
CA VAL A 615 -37.22 -24.67 31.01
C VAL A 615 -36.49 -24.86 29.68
N VAL A 616 -36.68 -26.02 29.04
CA VAL A 616 -36.03 -26.35 27.76
C VAL A 616 -36.64 -25.56 26.60
N ALA A 617 -37.95 -25.31 26.59
CA ALA A 617 -38.61 -24.55 25.54
C ALA A 617 -38.13 -23.10 25.50
N ILE A 618 -37.94 -22.46 26.67
CA ILE A 618 -37.37 -21.12 26.75
C ILE A 618 -35.93 -21.13 26.20
N ASP A 619 -35.09 -22.08 26.63
CA ASP A 619 -33.69 -22.17 26.14
C ASP A 619 -33.62 -22.44 24.63
N PHE A 620 -34.51 -23.28 24.09
CA PHE A 620 -34.60 -23.53 22.66
C PHE A 620 -34.96 -22.28 21.86
N VAL A 621 -35.95 -21.50 22.33
CA VAL A 621 -36.33 -20.23 21.68
C VAL A 621 -35.17 -19.24 21.72
N ILE A 622 -34.44 -19.19 22.84
CA ILE A 622 -33.22 -18.40 22.96
C ILE A 622 -32.28 -18.82 21.82
N ILE A 623 -31.74 -20.04 21.83
CA ILE A 623 -30.73 -20.47 20.85
C ILE A 623 -31.19 -20.32 19.38
N LEU A 624 -32.48 -20.56 19.10
CA LEU A 624 -33.06 -20.40 17.77
C LEU A 624 -32.98 -18.94 17.28
N VAL A 625 -33.33 -17.98 18.12
CA VAL A 625 -33.24 -16.54 17.81
C VAL A 625 -31.78 -16.14 17.57
N GLY A 626 -30.87 -16.61 18.42
CA GLY A 626 -29.42 -16.39 18.27
C GLY A 626 -28.85 -16.92 16.95
N SER A 627 -29.35 -18.07 16.51
CA SER A 627 -28.91 -18.73 15.27
C SER A 627 -29.53 -18.12 14.00
N ALA A 628 -30.72 -17.51 14.11
CA ALA A 628 -31.46 -16.93 12.99
C ALA A 628 -30.94 -15.53 12.60
N ILE A 629 -30.46 -14.74 13.57
CA ILE A 629 -30.02 -13.36 13.33
C ILE A 629 -28.55 -13.34 12.82
N PRO A 630 -28.27 -12.74 11.65
CA PRO A 630 -26.92 -12.75 11.05
C PRO A 630 -25.83 -12.09 11.92
N GLN A 631 -26.21 -11.16 12.79
CA GLN A 631 -25.28 -10.43 13.68
C GLN A 631 -24.88 -11.22 14.93
N SER A 632 -25.73 -12.14 15.40
CA SER A 632 -25.45 -13.00 16.57
C SER A 632 -24.91 -14.38 16.16
N LYS A 633 -25.17 -14.82 14.92
CA LYS A 633 -24.73 -16.11 14.40
C LYS A 633 -23.22 -16.33 14.56
N LEU A 634 -22.85 -17.47 15.14
CA LEU A 634 -21.47 -17.87 15.35
C LEU A 634 -20.83 -18.30 14.00
N ALA A 635 -19.87 -17.52 13.51
CA ALA A 635 -19.18 -17.73 12.24
C ALA A 635 -17.68 -17.95 12.43
N SER A 636 -17.02 -18.73 11.57
CA SER A 636 -15.56 -18.89 11.66
C SER A 636 -14.81 -17.68 11.08
N PHE A 637 -13.73 -17.25 11.72
CA PHE A 637 -12.79 -16.27 11.14
C PHE A 637 -11.35 -16.81 11.18
N LYS A 638 -10.48 -16.23 10.33
CA LYS A 638 -9.04 -16.55 10.31
C LYS A 638 -8.34 -15.54 11.18
N GLU A 639 -7.63 -16.03 12.19
CA GLU A 639 -6.83 -15.24 13.11
C GLU A 639 -5.36 -15.65 13.00
N VAL A 640 -4.44 -14.70 13.19
CA VAL A 640 -2.99 -14.96 13.12
C VAL A 640 -2.58 -15.69 14.39
N ASP A 641 -1.82 -16.78 14.24
CA ASP A 641 -1.23 -17.47 15.38
C ASP A 641 -0.11 -16.62 15.98
N HIS A 642 -0.41 -15.96 17.10
CA HIS A 642 0.54 -15.10 17.81
C HIS A 642 1.65 -15.88 18.55
N GLU A 643 1.50 -17.19 18.75
CA GLU A 643 2.53 -18.02 19.41
C GLU A 643 3.57 -18.50 18.39
N HIS A 644 3.19 -18.71 17.12
CA HIS A 644 4.05 -19.24 16.05
C HIS A 644 3.99 -18.37 14.79
N LEU A 645 4.35 -17.08 14.94
CA LEU A 645 4.14 -16.02 13.95
C LEU A 645 4.83 -16.26 12.59
N GLN A 646 6.05 -16.82 12.58
CA GLN A 646 6.81 -17.04 11.35
C GLN A 646 7.73 -18.25 11.50
N GLN A 647 7.54 -19.25 10.64
CA GLN A 647 8.53 -20.30 10.41
C GLN A 647 8.91 -20.32 8.94
N ALA A 648 10.21 -20.45 8.67
CA ALA A 648 10.69 -20.82 7.36
C ALA A 648 10.34 -22.31 7.15
N ASN A 649 9.55 -22.61 6.13
CA ASN A 649 9.21 -23.99 5.77
C ASN A 649 10.49 -24.74 5.29
N GLU A 650 10.45 -26.06 5.13
CA GLU A 650 11.56 -26.89 4.62
C GLU A 650 12.12 -26.41 3.26
N LYS A 651 11.34 -25.60 2.53
CA LYS A 651 11.70 -24.93 1.26
C LYS A 651 12.16 -23.47 1.41
N ASN A 652 12.49 -23.03 2.63
CA ASN A 652 12.88 -21.66 2.97
C ASN A 652 11.83 -20.56 2.65
N ARG A 653 10.55 -20.95 2.53
CA ARG A 653 9.42 -20.03 2.28
C ARG A 653 8.87 -19.47 3.58
N ILE A 654 8.43 -18.21 3.55
CA ILE A 654 7.81 -17.54 4.70
C ILE A 654 6.39 -18.07 4.86
N GLN A 655 6.09 -18.72 5.98
CA GLN A 655 4.77 -19.25 6.28
C GLN A 655 4.14 -18.48 7.44
N TYR A 656 2.96 -17.90 7.22
CA TYR A 656 2.12 -17.39 8.31
C TYR A 656 1.16 -18.48 8.75
N ASN A 657 1.20 -18.79 10.05
CA ASN A 657 0.27 -19.74 10.65
C ASN A 657 -1.00 -19.00 11.07
N PHE A 658 -2.14 -19.53 10.67
CA PHE A 658 -3.46 -19.03 11.02
C PHE A 658 -4.25 -20.10 11.77
N ILE A 659 -5.15 -19.68 12.64
CA ILE A 659 -6.10 -20.56 13.31
C ILE A 659 -7.52 -20.14 12.90
N LEU A 660 -8.44 -21.11 12.82
CA LEU A 660 -9.85 -20.85 12.57
C LEU A 660 -10.64 -20.82 13.90
N THR A 661 -10.98 -19.62 14.35
CA THR A 661 -11.70 -19.37 15.62
C THR A 661 -13.17 -19.02 15.39
N CYS A 662 -14.02 -19.19 16.41
CA CYS A 662 -15.45 -18.86 16.38
C CYS A 662 -15.66 -17.37 16.72
N SER A 663 -16.39 -16.64 15.88
CA SER A 663 -16.50 -15.17 15.89
C SER A 663 -17.01 -14.59 17.21
N GLN A 664 -16.26 -13.65 17.77
CA GLN A 664 -16.68 -12.82 18.91
C GLN A 664 -17.05 -11.40 18.46
N LYS A 665 -17.95 -11.28 17.49
CA LYS A 665 -18.52 -9.97 17.15
C LYS A 665 -19.33 -9.46 18.33
N THR A 666 -19.46 -8.13 18.47
CA THR A 666 -20.22 -7.49 19.54
C THR A 666 -21.64 -8.07 19.68
N GLY A 667 -22.31 -8.37 18.55
CA GLY A 667 -23.63 -9.00 18.56
C GLY A 667 -23.64 -10.42 19.15
N THR A 668 -22.62 -11.23 18.87
CA THR A 668 -22.47 -12.58 19.43
C THR A 668 -22.19 -12.54 20.93
N VAL A 669 -21.35 -11.61 21.41
CA VAL A 669 -21.04 -11.47 22.84
C VAL A 669 -22.28 -11.12 23.65
N VAL A 670 -23.09 -10.18 23.16
CA VAL A 670 -24.37 -9.80 23.79
C VAL A 670 -25.33 -10.99 23.83
N TRP A 671 -25.36 -11.78 22.75
CA TRP A 671 -26.19 -12.97 22.66
C TRP A 671 -25.79 -14.05 23.68
N LEU A 672 -24.50 -14.39 23.75
CA LEU A 672 -23.96 -15.35 24.71
C LEU A 672 -24.24 -14.91 26.15
N ALA A 673 -24.10 -13.62 26.45
CA ALA A 673 -24.43 -13.07 27.77
C ALA A 673 -25.90 -13.29 28.15
N PHE A 674 -26.83 -13.16 27.20
CA PHE A 674 -28.25 -13.44 27.44
C PHE A 674 -28.50 -14.93 27.71
N SER A 675 -27.88 -15.83 26.94
CA SER A 675 -27.98 -17.28 27.12
C SER A 675 -27.41 -17.77 28.46
N PHE A 676 -26.24 -17.26 28.86
CA PHE A 676 -25.65 -17.56 30.18
C PHE A 676 -26.44 -16.92 31.31
N GLY A 677 -26.94 -15.69 31.14
CA GLY A 677 -27.76 -15.00 32.14
C GLY A 677 -29.03 -15.76 32.51
N TYR A 678 -29.72 -16.35 31.53
CA TYR A 678 -30.87 -17.24 31.77
C TYR A 678 -30.50 -18.44 32.66
N LYS A 679 -29.36 -19.09 32.38
CA LYS A 679 -28.87 -20.24 33.15
C LYS A 679 -28.49 -19.85 34.57
N THR A 680 -27.83 -18.70 34.75
CA THR A 680 -27.54 -18.14 36.09
C THR A 680 -28.82 -17.86 36.88
N MET A 681 -29.86 -17.33 36.24
CA MET A 681 -31.16 -17.10 36.91
C MET A 681 -31.79 -18.41 37.39
N LEU A 682 -31.79 -19.46 36.56
CA LEU A 682 -32.26 -20.79 36.97
C LEU A 682 -31.43 -21.37 38.11
N GLN A 683 -30.11 -21.15 38.09
CA GLN A 683 -29.20 -21.60 39.14
C GLN A 683 -29.54 -20.98 40.49
N LEU A 684 -29.78 -19.67 40.52
CA LEU A 684 -30.15 -18.94 41.74
C LEU A 684 -31.49 -19.45 42.32
N LEU A 685 -32.47 -19.73 41.45
CA LEU A 685 -33.75 -20.32 41.85
C LEU A 685 -33.56 -21.70 42.50
N ALA A 686 -32.71 -22.54 41.94
CA ALA A 686 -32.43 -23.87 42.48
C ALA A 686 -31.70 -23.80 43.82
N ILE A 687 -30.71 -22.91 43.96
CA ILE A 687 -29.99 -22.67 45.23
C ILE A 687 -30.97 -22.23 46.31
N PHE A 688 -31.86 -21.28 45.99
CA PHE A 688 -32.90 -20.82 46.91
C PHE A 688 -33.78 -21.99 47.40
N MET A 689 -34.29 -22.82 46.49
CA MET A 689 -35.12 -23.98 46.85
C MET A 689 -34.33 -25.05 47.62
N ALA A 690 -33.07 -25.30 47.26
CA ALA A 690 -32.19 -26.24 47.95
C ALA A 690 -31.89 -25.78 49.39
N PHE A 691 -31.69 -24.48 49.59
CA PHE A 691 -31.47 -23.90 50.92
C PHE A 691 -32.68 -24.08 51.84
N HIS A 692 -33.89 -23.86 51.31
CA HIS A 692 -35.12 -24.04 52.08
C HIS A 692 -35.44 -25.51 52.40
N THR A 693 -34.94 -26.45 51.60
CA THR A 693 -35.20 -27.90 51.79
C THR A 693 -34.12 -28.61 52.62
N ARG A 694 -33.02 -27.94 52.99
CA ARG A 694 -31.87 -28.55 53.71
C ARG A 694 -32.18 -29.11 55.10
N ARG A 695 -33.22 -28.60 55.78
CA ARG A 695 -33.56 -28.96 57.17
C ARG A 695 -34.48 -30.18 57.28
N VAL A 696 -34.86 -30.78 56.17
CA VAL A 696 -35.74 -31.96 56.13
C VAL A 696 -34.94 -33.23 56.42
N LYS A 697 -35.22 -33.90 57.55
CA LYS A 697 -34.54 -35.15 57.98
C LYS A 697 -35.47 -36.38 57.91
N VAL A 698 -36.04 -36.67 56.74
CA VAL A 698 -36.82 -37.90 56.51
C VAL A 698 -35.97 -38.90 55.71
N ARG A 699 -35.69 -40.09 56.27
CA ARG A 699 -34.82 -41.13 55.64
C ARG A 699 -35.31 -41.58 54.25
N ILE A 700 -36.62 -41.51 54.00
CA ILE A 700 -37.26 -41.82 52.70
C ILE A 700 -36.92 -40.77 51.61
N LEU A 701 -36.47 -39.57 52.01
CA LEU A 701 -36.14 -38.43 51.12
C LEU A 701 -34.63 -38.11 51.07
N ASN A 702 -33.75 -39.07 51.38
CA ASN A 702 -32.29 -38.87 51.35
C ASN A 702 -31.73 -38.48 49.97
N GLU A 703 -32.50 -38.66 48.90
CA GLU A 703 -32.18 -38.18 47.53
C GLU A 703 -32.10 -36.64 47.45
N SER A 704 -32.83 -35.90 48.31
CA SER A 704 -32.78 -34.42 48.34
C SER A 704 -31.39 -33.88 48.69
N LYS A 705 -30.61 -34.64 49.48
CA LYS A 705 -29.27 -34.26 49.88
C LYS A 705 -28.23 -34.38 48.76
N GLU A 706 -28.36 -35.44 47.97
CA GLU A 706 -27.54 -35.68 46.78
C GLU A 706 -27.84 -34.61 45.71
N ILE A 707 -29.12 -34.27 45.52
CA ILE A 707 -29.55 -33.22 44.60
C ILE A 707 -29.02 -31.84 45.01
N ALA A 708 -29.06 -31.49 46.30
CA ALA A 708 -28.50 -30.23 46.79
C ALA A 708 -26.99 -30.13 46.54
N ALA A 709 -26.24 -31.23 46.74
CA ALA A 709 -24.81 -31.27 46.46
C ALA A 709 -24.50 -31.04 44.97
N ILE A 710 -25.29 -31.63 44.07
CA ILE A 710 -25.18 -31.39 42.62
C ILE A 710 -25.39 -29.90 42.31
N ILE A 711 -26.44 -29.28 42.87
CA ILE A 711 -26.71 -27.84 42.65
C ILE A 711 -25.53 -26.98 43.07
N TYR A 712 -24.94 -27.20 44.26
CA TYR A 712 -23.82 -26.39 44.73
C TYR A 712 -22.56 -26.58 43.88
N ILE A 713 -22.16 -27.82 43.58
CA ILE A 713 -20.94 -28.11 42.80
C ILE A 713 -21.09 -27.59 41.36
N ASN A 714 -22.25 -27.82 40.73
CA ASN A 714 -22.55 -27.31 39.39
C ASN A 714 -22.52 -25.77 39.33
N SER A 715 -22.95 -25.07 40.39
CA SER A 715 -22.87 -23.61 40.48
C SER A 715 -21.42 -23.11 40.35
N THR A 716 -20.48 -23.78 41.02
CA THR A 716 -19.06 -23.43 40.97
C THR A 716 -18.48 -23.68 39.58
N ILE A 717 -18.79 -24.82 38.97
CA ILE A 717 -18.31 -25.16 37.62
C ILE A 717 -18.84 -24.17 36.59
N LEU A 718 -20.11 -23.78 36.67
CA LEU A 718 -20.71 -22.81 35.75
C LEU A 718 -20.00 -21.45 35.79
N VAL A 719 -19.65 -20.95 37.00
CA VAL A 719 -18.90 -19.70 37.14
C VAL A 719 -17.51 -19.83 36.49
N LEU A 720 -16.79 -20.92 36.75
CA LEU A 720 -15.47 -21.16 36.15
C LEU A 720 -15.52 -21.24 34.61
N LEU A 721 -16.54 -21.90 34.06
CA LEU A 721 -16.74 -21.98 32.61
C LEU A 721 -17.02 -20.60 32.00
N THR A 722 -17.87 -19.78 32.63
CA THR A 722 -18.13 -18.41 32.14
C THR A 722 -16.88 -17.54 32.15
N VAL A 723 -16.05 -17.61 33.20
CA VAL A 723 -14.80 -16.86 33.27
C VAL A 723 -13.81 -17.32 32.19
N THR A 724 -13.73 -18.62 31.94
CA THR A 724 -12.85 -19.20 30.91
C THR A 724 -13.21 -18.69 29.51
N GLU A 725 -14.51 -18.61 29.18
CA GLU A 725 -15.01 -18.10 27.89
C GLU A 725 -14.58 -16.65 27.60
N PHE A 726 -14.65 -15.76 28.60
CA PHE A 726 -14.34 -14.35 28.40
C PHE A 726 -12.85 -14.01 28.52
N THR A 727 -12.07 -14.78 29.27
CA THR A 727 -10.65 -14.46 29.56
C THR A 727 -9.67 -15.10 28.58
N LEU A 728 -9.96 -16.31 28.11
CA LEU A 728 -9.05 -17.11 27.29
C LEU A 728 -9.42 -17.11 25.80
N ALA A 729 -10.23 -16.15 25.37
CA ALA A 729 -10.63 -15.96 23.98
C ALA A 729 -9.45 -16.00 22.98
N ASN A 730 -8.29 -15.46 23.39
CA ASN A 730 -7.09 -15.32 22.55
C ASN A 730 -6.12 -16.52 22.64
N HIS A 731 -6.33 -17.44 23.59
CA HIS A 731 -5.43 -18.59 23.82
C HIS A 731 -6.16 -19.90 23.54
N HIS A 732 -6.12 -20.34 22.29
CA HIS A 732 -6.99 -21.40 21.79
C HIS A 732 -6.80 -22.77 22.46
N ASN A 733 -5.54 -23.22 22.65
CA ASN A 733 -5.24 -24.49 23.30
C ASN A 733 -5.63 -24.49 24.79
N THR A 734 -5.35 -23.39 25.49
CA THR A 734 -5.68 -23.23 26.92
C THR A 734 -7.18 -23.16 27.14
N PHE A 735 -7.90 -22.43 26.27
CA PHE A 735 -9.36 -22.38 26.27
C PHE A 735 -9.97 -23.77 26.06
N ALA A 736 -9.54 -24.49 25.02
CA ALA A 736 -10.04 -25.84 24.74
C ALA A 736 -9.79 -26.81 25.90
N ALA A 737 -8.62 -26.70 26.56
CA ALA A 737 -8.29 -27.51 27.73
C ALA A 737 -9.24 -27.24 28.91
N LEU A 738 -9.31 -25.99 29.38
CA LEU A 738 -10.05 -25.66 30.60
C LEU A 738 -11.57 -25.80 30.40
N PHE A 739 -12.08 -25.38 29.24
CA PHE A 739 -13.50 -25.50 28.93
C PHE A 739 -13.91 -26.98 28.77
N GLY A 740 -13.09 -27.79 28.09
CA GLY A 740 -13.30 -29.23 27.94
C GLY A 740 -13.32 -29.97 29.28
N LEU A 741 -12.39 -29.64 30.19
CA LEU A 741 -12.34 -30.20 31.54
C LEU A 741 -13.59 -29.83 32.36
N GLY A 742 -14.02 -28.57 32.28
CA GLY A 742 -15.24 -28.11 32.96
C GLY A 742 -16.49 -28.83 32.48
N LEU A 743 -16.66 -29.03 31.16
CA LEU A 743 -17.79 -29.80 30.62
C LEU A 743 -17.74 -31.28 31.01
N LEU A 744 -16.56 -31.91 30.99
CA LEU A 744 -16.37 -33.31 31.37
C LEU A 744 -16.75 -33.54 32.84
N THR A 745 -16.28 -32.65 33.72
CA THR A 745 -16.60 -32.71 35.16
C THR A 745 -18.09 -32.49 35.40
N ASP A 746 -18.72 -31.57 34.68
CA ASP A 746 -20.15 -31.29 34.81
C ASP A 746 -21.05 -32.46 34.37
N ALA A 747 -20.78 -33.03 33.19
CA ALA A 747 -21.50 -34.20 32.70
C ALA A 747 -21.37 -35.40 33.65
N SER A 748 -20.17 -35.60 34.20
CA SER A 748 -19.88 -36.67 35.16
C SER A 748 -20.55 -36.44 36.52
N LEU A 749 -20.68 -35.18 36.96
CA LEU A 749 -21.37 -34.81 38.20
C LEU A 749 -22.85 -35.19 38.15
N PHE A 750 -23.55 -34.82 37.08
CA PHE A 750 -24.97 -35.10 36.91
C PHE A 750 -25.28 -36.60 36.93
N LEU A 751 -24.46 -37.40 36.26
CA LEU A 751 -24.69 -38.84 36.14
C LEU A 751 -24.20 -39.61 37.37
N GLY A 752 -22.98 -39.30 37.84
CA GLY A 752 -22.32 -40.00 38.94
C GLY A 752 -23.07 -39.88 40.26
N LEU A 753 -23.39 -38.66 40.71
CA LEU A 753 -24.03 -38.45 42.02
C LEU A 753 -25.47 -38.93 42.08
N ILE A 754 -26.16 -39.07 40.93
CA ILE A 754 -27.54 -39.57 40.89
C ILE A 754 -27.58 -41.10 40.83
N PHE A 755 -26.70 -41.75 40.07
CA PHE A 755 -26.80 -43.19 39.83
C PHE A 755 -25.89 -44.03 40.73
N ILE A 756 -24.67 -43.57 41.06
CA ILE A 756 -23.71 -44.37 41.86
C ILE A 756 -24.28 -44.73 43.24
N PRO A 757 -24.86 -43.80 44.03
CA PRO A 757 -25.44 -44.14 45.33
C PRO A 757 -26.58 -45.15 45.21
N LYS A 758 -27.35 -45.12 44.11
CA LYS A 758 -28.48 -46.02 43.86
C LYS A 758 -28.01 -47.42 43.49
N MET A 759 -26.98 -47.53 42.65
CA MET A 759 -26.32 -48.80 42.32
C MET A 759 -25.76 -49.47 43.59
N ILE A 760 -25.08 -48.71 44.44
CA ILE A 760 -24.52 -49.22 45.71
C ILE A 760 -25.64 -49.63 46.69
N ARG A 761 -26.70 -48.82 46.84
CA ARG A 761 -27.83 -49.14 47.73
C ARG A 761 -28.57 -50.40 47.29
N LEU A 762 -28.80 -50.59 45.98
CA LEU A 762 -29.45 -51.78 45.45
C LEU A 762 -28.57 -53.04 45.60
N TYR A 763 -27.24 -52.89 45.47
CA TYR A 763 -26.29 -53.98 45.71
C TYR A 763 -26.27 -54.41 47.19
N ARG A 764 -26.42 -53.46 48.13
CA ARG A 764 -26.41 -53.73 49.58
C ARG A 764 -27.75 -54.25 50.14
N ASP A 765 -28.89 -53.86 49.56
CA ASP A 765 -30.23 -54.31 49.98
C ASP A 765 -31.13 -54.64 48.77
N PRO A 766 -31.16 -55.91 48.32
CA PRO A 766 -31.91 -56.33 47.13
C PRO A 766 -33.45 -56.33 47.27
N GLN A 767 -33.96 -56.27 48.51
CA GLN A 767 -35.40 -56.39 48.83
C GLN A 767 -36.01 -55.12 49.45
N GLY A 768 -35.24 -54.26 50.13
CA GLY A 768 -35.63 -52.88 50.47
C GLY A 768 -36.62 -52.73 51.64
N GLU A 769 -36.49 -53.55 52.69
CA GLU A 769 -37.44 -53.59 53.83
C GLU A 769 -36.97 -52.89 55.11
N LYS A 770 -35.68 -52.53 55.27
CA LYS A 770 -35.13 -52.02 56.55
C LYS A 770 -35.40 -50.53 56.87
N ILE A 771 -36.44 -49.90 56.29
CA ILE A 771 -36.60 -48.43 56.31
C ILE A 771 -37.64 -47.90 57.32
N PHE A 772 -38.48 -48.74 57.95
CA PHE A 772 -39.69 -48.28 58.66
C PHE A 772 -39.75 -48.46 60.19
N SER A 773 -38.69 -48.89 60.88
CA SER A 773 -38.82 -49.30 62.29
C SER A 773 -38.67 -48.21 63.36
N ASP A 774 -38.15 -47.02 63.06
CA ASP A 774 -37.65 -46.10 64.12
C ASP A 774 -38.24 -44.69 64.05
N ALA A 775 -39.57 -44.55 64.09
CA ALA A 775 -40.21 -43.22 64.17
C ALA A 775 -41.55 -43.26 64.93
N GLU A 776 -41.49 -43.55 66.23
CA GLU A 776 -42.53 -43.16 67.18
C GLU A 776 -41.85 -42.73 68.48
N ASN A 777 -42.39 -41.70 69.13
CA ASN A 777 -41.91 -41.00 70.35
C ASN A 777 -40.99 -39.80 70.11
N THR A 778 -41.57 -38.64 69.79
CA THR A 778 -41.65 -37.52 70.76
C THR A 778 -42.43 -36.34 70.17
N CYS A 779 -43.61 -36.10 70.74
CA CYS A 779 -44.33 -34.83 70.64
C CYS A 779 -44.21 -34.09 71.98
N ASN A 780 -44.33 -32.76 71.89
CA ASN A 780 -44.66 -31.75 72.90
C ASN A 780 -43.54 -31.10 73.74
N THR A 781 -43.29 -29.82 73.45
CA THR A 781 -43.61 -28.62 74.28
C THR A 781 -43.10 -27.38 73.50
N GLY A 782 -43.93 -26.39 73.15
CA GLY A 782 -44.21 -25.16 73.92
C GLY A 782 -43.01 -24.18 73.85
N ALA A 783 -43.09 -22.88 73.54
CA ALA A 783 -44.16 -21.94 73.27
C ALA A 783 -43.57 -20.64 72.65
N SER A 784 -44.42 -19.88 71.96
CA SER A 784 -44.51 -18.42 71.74
C SER A 784 -43.33 -17.47 72.10
N HIS A 785 -42.99 -16.57 71.16
CA HIS A 785 -43.13 -15.11 71.35
C HIS A 785 -42.97 -14.34 70.02
N ALA A 786 -43.89 -13.40 69.78
CA ALA A 786 -43.92 -12.44 68.69
C ALA A 786 -43.59 -11.03 69.21
N VAL A 787 -42.82 -10.21 68.48
CA VAL A 787 -42.82 -8.72 68.60
C VAL A 787 -42.46 -8.05 67.25
N THR A 788 -43.50 -7.45 66.66
CA THR A 788 -43.69 -6.22 65.85
C THR A 788 -42.57 -5.33 65.28
N ASN A 789 -42.76 -4.98 63.98
CA ASN A 789 -42.85 -3.65 63.30
C ASN A 789 -41.88 -2.48 63.61
N LYS A 790 -41.30 -1.86 62.56
CA LYS A 790 -41.78 -0.58 61.96
C LYS A 790 -40.95 -0.07 60.76
N VAL A 791 -41.64 0.69 59.93
CA VAL A 791 -41.32 1.33 58.64
C VAL A 791 -41.11 2.85 58.82
N ASN A 792 -40.43 3.52 57.86
CA ASN A 792 -40.63 4.87 57.27
C ASN A 792 -39.25 5.47 56.89
N THR A 793 -38.84 5.80 55.66
CA THR A 793 -39.35 6.66 54.54
C THR A 793 -39.43 8.15 54.88
N ILE A 794 -38.69 9.04 54.16
CA ILE A 794 -39.00 10.39 53.56
C ILE A 794 -37.75 10.79 52.68
N GLN A 795 -37.75 10.93 51.33
CA GLN A 795 -38.12 12.07 50.41
C GLN A 795 -37.34 13.40 50.65
N MET A 796 -37.07 14.35 49.74
CA MET A 796 -36.92 14.57 48.27
C MET A 796 -36.54 16.07 48.06
N VAL A 797 -36.29 16.51 46.80
CA VAL A 797 -36.31 17.90 46.20
C VAL A 797 -34.91 18.56 45.95
N LYS A 798 -34.40 18.81 44.71
CA LYS A 798 -34.70 19.79 43.59
C LYS A 798 -34.28 21.26 43.95
N GLU A 799 -33.76 22.19 43.11
CA GLU A 799 -33.68 22.41 41.64
C GLU A 799 -32.75 23.66 41.34
N ASP A 800 -32.14 23.69 40.14
CA ASP A 800 -31.73 24.77 39.18
C ASP A 800 -31.44 26.27 39.50
N GLY A 801 -30.58 26.90 38.66
CA GLY A 801 -30.72 28.31 38.24
C GLY A 801 -29.46 29.07 37.73
N ALA A 802 -29.52 29.66 36.52
CA ALA A 802 -28.47 30.34 35.74
C ALA A 802 -28.54 31.89 35.67
N ARG A 803 -27.51 32.59 35.10
CA ARG A 803 -27.52 33.80 34.18
C ARG A 803 -26.24 34.67 34.28
N THR A 804 -25.44 34.89 33.21
CA THR A 804 -25.41 35.94 32.13
C THR A 804 -25.09 37.40 32.51
N GLY A 805 -24.19 38.06 31.75
CA GLY A 805 -24.03 39.53 31.66
C GLY A 805 -22.96 39.98 30.63
N ASN A 806 -23.26 41.03 29.86
CA ASN A 806 -22.68 41.50 28.58
C ASN A 806 -22.10 42.93 28.72
N THR A 807 -21.30 43.47 27.75
CA THR A 807 -21.38 44.88 27.22
C THR A 807 -20.25 45.29 26.23
N ASN A 808 -20.65 46.10 25.23
CA ASN A 808 -19.91 46.73 24.10
C ASN A 808 -19.25 48.09 24.43
N ARG A 809 -18.34 48.59 23.56
CA ARG A 809 -18.37 49.96 22.92
C ARG A 809 -17.24 50.22 21.88
N SER A 810 -17.47 51.17 20.97
CA SER A 810 -16.68 51.55 19.77
C SER A 810 -16.51 53.09 19.61
N CYS A 811 -15.81 53.51 18.52
CA CYS A 811 -15.51 54.87 17.94
C CYS A 811 -14.23 55.61 18.43
N SER A 812 -13.45 56.38 17.65
CA SER A 812 -13.58 57.06 16.33
C SER A 812 -12.19 57.58 15.80
N THR A 813 -12.12 58.02 14.52
CA THR A 813 -10.99 58.55 13.71
C THR A 813 -10.51 59.98 14.03
N PRO A 814 -9.36 60.46 13.46
CA PRO A 814 -9.45 61.62 12.55
C PRO A 814 -8.39 61.74 11.39
N PHE A 815 -8.87 62.31 10.28
CA PHE A 815 -8.33 63.33 9.33
C PHE A 815 -6.92 63.32 8.66
N ILE A 816 -6.97 63.79 7.40
CA ILE A 816 -6.03 63.83 6.27
C ILE A 816 -5.12 65.08 6.28
N PHE A 817 -3.88 64.95 5.80
CA PHE A 817 -3.15 65.99 5.07
C PHE A 817 -2.42 65.36 3.87
N THR A 818 -2.84 65.65 2.64
CA THR A 818 -2.14 65.30 1.39
C THR A 818 -1.19 66.44 1.02
N VAL A 819 0.10 66.16 1.01
CA VAL A 819 1.12 66.97 0.32
C VAL A 819 1.42 66.22 -0.98
N GLU A 820 1.22 66.86 -2.14
CA GLU A 820 1.67 66.34 -3.44
C GLU A 820 3.21 66.41 -3.50
N PRO A 821 3.93 65.30 -3.77
CA PRO A 821 5.31 65.39 -4.21
C PRO A 821 5.41 65.12 -5.72
N ALA A 822 6.40 65.77 -6.31
CA ALA A 822 6.89 65.68 -7.66
C ALA A 822 6.65 64.33 -8.36
N THR A 823 6.28 64.38 -9.65
CA THR A 823 6.01 63.21 -10.51
C THR A 823 7.20 62.26 -10.56
N LYS A 824 7.16 61.24 -9.69
CA LYS A 824 8.06 60.09 -9.66
C LYS A 824 7.87 59.26 -10.95
N SER A 825 8.95 58.69 -11.48
CA SER A 825 8.92 57.83 -12.67
C SER A 825 8.24 56.49 -12.38
N LYS A 826 7.40 55.98 -13.29
CA LYS A 826 6.61 54.77 -13.03
C LYS A 826 7.39 53.48 -13.34
N LEU A 827 7.61 52.63 -12.34
CA LEU A 827 8.13 51.27 -12.49
C LEU A 827 6.98 50.27 -12.54
N GLN A 828 7.00 49.38 -13.54
CA GLN A 828 5.96 48.38 -13.73
C GLN A 828 6.44 46.98 -13.34
N PHE A 829 5.61 46.23 -12.62
CA PHE A 829 5.80 44.80 -12.40
C PHE A 829 4.59 44.02 -12.92
N GLY A 830 4.82 42.81 -13.42
CA GLY A 830 3.75 41.92 -13.85
C GLY A 830 3.07 41.28 -12.65
N TYR A 831 1.74 41.25 -12.60
CA TYR A 831 1.00 40.58 -11.54
C TYR A 831 0.22 39.38 -12.09
N ILE A 832 0.77 38.18 -11.89
CA ILE A 832 0.12 36.92 -12.23
C ILE A 832 -0.43 36.29 -10.96
N THR A 833 -1.73 36.03 -10.93
CA THR A 833 -2.40 35.45 -9.76
C THR A 833 -3.32 34.30 -10.19
N THR A 834 -4.00 33.69 -9.22
CA THR A 834 -5.06 32.70 -9.48
C THR A 834 -6.39 33.28 -9.00
N ILE A 835 -7.16 33.80 -9.96
CA ILE A 835 -8.54 34.28 -9.71
C ILE A 835 -9.52 33.11 -9.85
N THR A 836 -9.24 32.22 -10.80
CA THR A 836 -10.04 30.99 -11.04
C THR A 836 -9.19 29.73 -10.83
N GLY A 837 -9.82 28.56 -10.90
CA GLY A 837 -9.14 27.27 -10.81
C GLY A 837 -9.15 26.64 -9.41
N SER A 838 -8.23 25.68 -9.19
CA SER A 838 -8.17 24.84 -7.99
C SER A 838 -7.69 25.57 -6.73
N PHE A 839 -6.98 26.69 -6.89
CA PHE A 839 -6.46 27.51 -5.79
C PHE A 839 -6.85 28.97 -6.01
N LEU A 840 -7.61 29.55 -5.09
CA LEU A 840 -8.11 30.93 -5.21
C LEU A 840 -7.24 31.88 -4.37
N ALA A 841 -6.52 32.78 -5.03
CA ALA A 841 -5.69 33.81 -4.43
C ALA A 841 -6.24 35.23 -4.67
N SER A 842 -7.51 35.36 -5.07
CA SER A 842 -8.15 36.64 -5.40
C SER A 842 -8.17 37.64 -4.24
N GLY A 843 -8.19 37.15 -2.99
CA GLY A 843 -8.10 37.97 -1.78
C GLY A 843 -6.74 38.67 -1.58
N GLY A 844 -5.71 38.32 -2.36
CA GLY A 844 -4.41 38.99 -2.29
C GLY A 844 -4.41 40.41 -2.86
N ARG A 845 -5.33 40.73 -3.79
CA ARG A 845 -5.35 42.02 -4.49
C ARG A 845 -5.46 43.23 -3.55
N PRO A 846 -6.44 43.32 -2.62
CA PRO A 846 -6.53 44.46 -1.70
C PRO A 846 -5.27 44.65 -0.85
N ALA A 847 -4.58 43.56 -0.49
CA ALA A 847 -3.33 43.64 0.26
C ALA A 847 -2.19 44.18 -0.60
N VAL A 848 -2.10 43.80 -1.88
CA VAL A 848 -1.14 44.38 -2.83
C VAL A 848 -1.42 45.86 -3.08
N ASP A 849 -2.69 46.23 -3.30
CA ASP A 849 -3.09 47.62 -3.52
C ASP A 849 -2.76 48.50 -2.30
N LEU A 850 -3.05 48.01 -1.09
CA LEU A 850 -2.68 48.68 0.16
C LEU A 850 -1.16 48.81 0.32
N ALA A 851 -0.40 47.75 0.01
CA ALA A 851 1.06 47.79 0.07
C ALA A 851 1.65 48.80 -0.92
N LEU A 852 1.12 48.88 -2.15
CA LEU A 852 1.56 49.86 -3.15
C LEU A 852 1.27 51.28 -2.72
N GLN A 853 0.10 51.53 -2.13
CA GLN A 853 -0.24 52.83 -1.58
C GLN A 853 0.81 53.26 -0.53
N ILE A 854 1.05 52.41 0.47
CA ILE A 854 2.00 52.71 1.56
C ILE A 854 3.44 52.86 1.03
N ILE A 855 3.87 52.03 0.07
CA ILE A 855 5.23 52.12 -0.51
C ILE A 855 5.41 53.43 -1.27
N ASN A 856 4.43 53.84 -2.07
CA ASN A 856 4.54 55.05 -2.90
C ASN A 856 4.45 56.34 -2.07
N GLU A 857 3.77 56.30 -0.92
CA GLU A 857 3.68 57.40 0.06
C GLU A 857 4.96 57.57 0.90
N ARG A 858 5.86 56.57 0.91
CA ARG A 858 7.12 56.65 1.66
C ARG A 858 8.21 57.36 0.87
N ASP A 859 8.96 58.21 1.56
CA ASP A 859 10.10 58.96 0.99
C ASP A 859 11.46 58.30 1.28
N ASP A 860 11.50 57.22 2.06
CA ASP A 860 12.73 56.49 2.36
C ASP A 860 13.01 55.32 1.39
N ILE A 861 12.02 54.90 0.61
CA ILE A 861 12.10 53.79 -0.35
C ILE A 861 11.64 54.30 -1.73
N LEU A 862 12.39 53.99 -2.80
CA LEU A 862 12.05 54.38 -4.19
C LEU A 862 11.81 55.89 -4.37
N GLN A 863 12.69 56.74 -3.82
CA GLN A 863 12.57 58.21 -3.80
C GLN A 863 12.14 58.87 -5.13
N ASN A 864 12.61 58.37 -6.27
CA ASN A 864 12.31 58.93 -7.60
C ASN A 864 11.32 58.10 -8.43
N TYR A 865 10.76 57.02 -7.86
CA TYR A 865 9.95 56.06 -8.59
C TYR A 865 8.64 55.72 -7.87
N THR A 866 7.57 55.52 -8.65
CA THR A 866 6.32 54.92 -8.17
C THR A 866 6.19 53.52 -8.71
N LEU A 867 5.88 52.56 -7.85
CA LEU A 867 5.64 51.17 -8.24
C LEU A 867 4.17 50.98 -8.62
N ALA A 868 3.92 50.28 -9.71
CA ALA A 868 2.58 49.91 -10.16
C ALA A 868 2.56 48.59 -10.92
N TYR A 869 1.40 47.95 -11.00
CA TYR A 869 1.14 46.88 -11.96
C TYR A 869 0.14 47.35 -13.02
N THR A 870 0.16 46.73 -14.20
CA THR A 870 -0.69 47.11 -15.34
C THR A 870 -2.01 46.34 -15.32
N ASP A 871 -1.92 45.01 -15.36
CA ASP A 871 -3.05 44.10 -15.34
C ASP A 871 -2.86 43.00 -14.30
N ILE A 872 -3.99 42.44 -13.85
CA ILE A 872 -4.00 41.22 -13.04
C ILE A 872 -4.37 40.07 -13.96
N LEU A 873 -3.44 39.13 -14.13
CA LEU A 873 -3.59 38.04 -15.08
C LEU A 873 -3.88 36.74 -14.33
N ASP A 874 -4.97 36.09 -14.73
CA ASP A 874 -5.46 34.88 -14.07
C ASP A 874 -4.85 33.61 -14.70
N SER A 875 -3.89 33.02 -14.01
CA SER A 875 -3.26 31.76 -14.40
C SER A 875 -4.15 30.52 -14.21
N GLY A 876 -5.28 30.61 -13.50
CA GLY A 876 -6.16 29.46 -13.28
C GLY A 876 -5.52 28.30 -12.49
N CYS A 877 -4.37 28.54 -11.86
CA CYS A 877 -3.46 27.52 -11.32
C CYS A 877 -3.05 26.43 -12.33
N ASN A 878 -2.94 26.79 -13.61
CA ASN A 878 -2.60 25.90 -14.70
C ASN A 878 -1.20 26.24 -15.26
N HIS A 879 -0.38 25.22 -15.52
CA HIS A 879 1.00 25.41 -15.99
C HIS A 879 1.05 26.09 -17.38
N THR A 880 0.23 25.63 -18.35
CA THR A 880 0.23 26.15 -19.72
C THR A 880 -0.29 27.58 -19.74
N LYS A 881 -1.40 27.83 -19.06
CA LYS A 881 -2.00 29.17 -19.01
C LYS A 881 -1.06 30.19 -18.35
N ALA A 882 -0.30 29.77 -17.35
CA ALA A 882 0.70 30.64 -16.71
C ALA A 882 1.85 31.00 -17.65
N LEU A 883 2.33 30.05 -18.45
CA LEU A 883 3.34 30.30 -19.47
C LEU A 883 2.81 31.21 -20.58
N ASP A 884 1.59 30.96 -21.08
CA ASP A 884 0.95 31.79 -22.11
C ASP A 884 0.89 33.25 -21.64
N ILE A 885 0.42 33.47 -20.40
CA ILE A 885 0.38 34.79 -19.77
C ILE A 885 1.76 35.42 -19.66
N PHE A 886 2.78 34.65 -19.27
CA PHE A 886 4.15 35.17 -19.15
C PHE A 886 4.72 35.58 -20.51
N PHE A 887 4.59 34.75 -21.55
CA PHE A 887 5.07 35.09 -22.89
C PHE A 887 4.28 36.27 -23.49
N ASP A 888 2.97 36.34 -23.27
CA ASP A 888 2.15 37.49 -23.65
C ASP A 888 2.62 38.77 -22.95
N LEU A 889 2.99 38.69 -21.67
CA LEU A 889 3.57 39.83 -20.94
C LEU A 889 4.90 40.27 -21.53
N MET A 890 5.79 39.32 -21.87
CA MET A 890 7.12 39.63 -22.40
C MET A 890 7.09 40.20 -23.82
N ASN A 891 6.04 39.91 -24.57
CA ASN A 891 5.84 40.43 -25.94
C ASN A 891 5.12 41.79 -25.98
N ARG A 892 4.69 42.36 -24.84
CA ARG A 892 4.09 43.70 -24.79
C ARG A 892 5.17 44.78 -24.81
N ASP A 893 4.81 45.98 -25.28
CA ASP A 893 5.70 47.15 -25.32
C ASP A 893 6.12 47.68 -23.92
N ALA A 894 5.48 47.22 -22.84
CA ALA A 894 5.78 47.65 -21.48
C ALA A 894 6.97 46.87 -20.88
N THR A 895 7.95 47.58 -20.30
CA THR A 895 9.07 46.96 -19.59
C THR A 895 8.68 46.60 -18.15
N TYR A 896 8.72 45.31 -17.81
CA TYR A 896 8.45 44.81 -16.46
C TYR A 896 9.75 44.52 -15.70
N ILE A 897 9.92 45.13 -14.52
CA ILE A 897 11.14 44.96 -13.71
C ILE A 897 11.11 43.73 -12.80
N SER A 898 9.93 43.18 -12.53
CA SER A 898 9.74 41.99 -11.69
C SER A 898 8.36 41.36 -11.96
N LEU A 899 8.18 40.14 -11.46
CA LEU A 899 6.91 39.42 -11.47
C LEU A 899 6.47 39.10 -10.05
N LEU A 900 5.26 39.51 -9.70
CA LEU A 900 4.56 39.06 -8.50
C LEU A 900 3.61 37.93 -8.92
N GLY A 901 3.84 36.68 -8.49
CA GLY A 901 3.04 35.55 -8.98
C GLY A 901 3.78 34.21 -9.06
N CYS A 902 3.14 33.10 -9.45
CA CYS A 902 1.78 32.97 -10.00
C CYS A 902 0.72 32.55 -8.96
N GLY A 903 0.92 32.81 -7.67
CA GLY A 903 -0.07 32.51 -6.62
C GLY A 903 -0.14 31.05 -6.19
N CYS A 904 0.00 30.07 -7.09
CA CYS A 904 0.07 28.65 -6.73
C CYS A 904 1.35 27.97 -7.26
N SER A 905 1.75 26.84 -6.65
CA SER A 905 2.97 26.12 -7.04
C SER A 905 2.95 25.66 -8.50
N THR A 906 1.83 25.10 -8.96
CA THR A 906 1.67 24.53 -10.31
C THR A 906 1.88 25.54 -11.42
N ALA A 907 1.36 26.76 -11.26
CA ALA A 907 1.58 27.87 -12.18
C ALA A 907 2.96 28.54 -12.00
N THR A 908 3.47 28.57 -10.77
CA THR A 908 4.72 29.26 -10.43
C THR A 908 5.95 28.54 -10.96
N ILE A 909 6.00 27.21 -10.84
CA ILE A 909 7.14 26.39 -11.26
C ILE A 909 7.59 26.66 -12.70
N PRO A 910 6.72 26.56 -13.73
CA PRO A 910 7.15 26.77 -15.10
C PRO A 910 7.59 28.21 -15.38
N VAL A 911 6.90 29.21 -14.82
CA VAL A 911 7.27 30.63 -14.99
C VAL A 911 8.61 30.94 -14.31
N ALA A 912 8.84 30.41 -13.11
CA ALA A 912 10.07 30.62 -12.34
C ALA A 912 11.30 29.98 -12.98
N GLU A 913 11.08 28.88 -13.71
CA GLU A 913 12.12 28.19 -14.46
C GLU A 913 12.57 29.02 -15.67
N ILE A 914 11.68 29.78 -16.32
CA ILE A 914 12.02 30.54 -17.53
C ILE A 914 12.28 32.03 -17.28
N SER A 915 11.78 32.63 -16.20
CA SER A 915 11.83 34.08 -16.00
C SER A 915 13.24 34.66 -15.97
N HIS A 916 14.23 33.84 -15.63
CA HIS A 916 15.62 34.26 -15.57
C HIS A 916 16.23 34.55 -16.95
N TYR A 917 15.71 33.98 -18.05
CA TYR A 917 16.19 34.30 -19.41
C TYR A 917 15.86 35.73 -19.82
N TRP A 918 14.82 36.32 -19.22
CA TRP A 918 14.49 37.75 -19.36
C TRP A 918 15.09 38.60 -18.24
N ASN A 919 15.93 38.03 -17.36
CA ASN A 919 16.46 38.68 -16.15
C ASN A 919 15.37 39.20 -15.20
N ILE A 920 14.19 38.57 -15.17
CA ILE A 920 13.07 39.01 -14.34
C ILE A 920 13.04 38.21 -13.02
N PRO A 921 13.19 38.88 -11.86
CA PRO A 921 12.96 38.25 -10.58
C PRO A 921 11.48 37.98 -10.36
N GLN A 922 11.15 36.76 -9.95
CA GLN A 922 9.79 36.35 -9.61
C GLN A 922 9.65 36.20 -8.10
N LEU A 923 8.68 36.90 -7.51
CA LEU A 923 8.30 36.78 -6.11
C LEU A 923 6.92 36.11 -6.02
N ALA A 924 6.85 34.90 -5.48
CA ALA A 924 5.60 34.20 -5.23
C ALA A 924 5.19 34.29 -3.75
N TYR A 925 3.93 34.64 -3.50
CA TYR A 925 3.42 34.81 -2.15
C TYR A 925 2.69 33.57 -1.59
N ALA A 926 2.37 32.58 -2.43
CA ALA A 926 1.63 31.38 -2.01
C ALA A 926 2.13 30.06 -2.64
N ALA A 927 3.26 30.07 -3.35
CA ALA A 927 3.86 28.86 -3.94
C ALA A 927 4.75 28.11 -2.92
N ALA A 928 4.26 26.98 -2.42
CA ALA A 928 4.86 26.26 -1.30
C ALA A 928 5.58 24.95 -1.64
N ALA A 929 5.56 24.51 -2.92
CA ALA A 929 6.15 23.25 -3.34
C ALA A 929 7.64 23.16 -2.97
N ASN A 930 8.08 21.98 -2.55
CA ASN A 930 9.46 21.74 -2.11
C ASN A 930 10.47 21.92 -3.26
N VAL A 931 10.07 21.56 -4.49
CA VAL A 931 10.92 21.66 -5.68
C VAL A 931 11.44 23.08 -5.94
N LEU A 932 10.69 24.11 -5.56
CA LEU A 932 11.05 25.53 -5.73
C LEU A 932 12.24 25.98 -4.85
N ASN A 933 12.76 25.11 -3.97
CA ASN A 933 13.97 25.39 -3.18
C ASN A 933 15.27 25.21 -3.97
N ASP A 934 15.23 24.55 -5.13
CA ASP A 934 16.42 24.30 -5.93
C ASP A 934 16.92 25.60 -6.59
N ARG A 935 17.99 26.17 -6.05
CA ARG A 935 18.63 27.40 -6.56
C ARG A 935 19.36 27.21 -7.87
N THR A 936 19.72 25.98 -8.23
CA THR A 936 20.33 25.70 -9.54
C THR A 936 19.29 25.78 -10.65
N ARG A 937 18.04 25.40 -10.33
CA ARG A 937 16.90 25.44 -11.23
C ARG A 937 16.14 26.77 -11.21
N PHE A 938 15.95 27.38 -10.04
CA PHE A 938 15.14 28.60 -9.86
C PHE A 938 15.99 29.76 -9.33
N ARG A 939 16.95 30.24 -10.14
CA ARG A 939 17.90 31.29 -9.73
C ARG A 939 17.24 32.60 -9.31
N ASN A 940 16.28 33.08 -10.11
CA ASN A 940 15.62 34.37 -9.93
C ASN A 940 14.28 34.28 -9.16
N PHE A 941 14.01 33.13 -8.55
CA PHE A 941 12.77 32.89 -7.81
C PHE A 941 12.89 33.21 -6.33
N PHE A 942 11.89 33.87 -5.78
CA PHE A 942 11.78 34.19 -4.37
C PHE A 942 10.36 33.89 -3.89
N ARG A 943 10.21 33.55 -2.61
CA ARG A 943 8.88 33.38 -2.02
C ARG A 943 8.82 33.87 -0.58
N THR A 944 7.66 34.37 -0.19
CA THR A 944 7.35 34.76 1.19
C THR A 944 6.73 33.61 2.00
N LEU A 945 6.18 32.60 1.34
CA LEU A 945 5.61 31.40 1.98
C LEU A 945 6.69 30.33 2.24
N VAL A 946 6.60 29.67 3.39
CA VAL A 946 7.51 28.60 3.79
C VAL A 946 7.29 27.33 2.95
N SER A 947 8.37 26.56 2.74
CA SER A 947 8.32 25.25 2.07
C SER A 947 7.43 24.25 2.78
N PHE A 948 6.61 23.49 2.06
CA PHE A 948 5.80 22.41 2.64
C PHE A 948 6.59 21.20 3.14
N ARG A 949 7.91 21.13 2.87
CA ARG A 949 8.82 20.11 3.43
C ARG A 949 8.69 19.96 4.95
N TYR A 950 8.57 21.07 5.67
CA TYR A 950 8.49 21.05 7.13
C TYR A 950 7.20 20.41 7.66
N VAL A 951 6.16 20.27 6.84
CA VAL A 951 4.88 19.65 7.24
C VAL A 951 5.07 18.15 7.49
N GLY A 952 5.83 17.45 6.64
CA GLY A 952 6.12 16.03 6.82
C GLY A 952 6.90 15.76 8.11
N GLU A 953 7.97 16.53 8.33
CA GLU A 953 8.77 16.45 9.56
C GLU A 953 7.93 16.75 10.82
N SER A 954 7.06 17.77 10.75
CA SER A 954 6.19 18.16 11.86
C SER A 954 5.15 17.09 12.19
N LEU A 955 4.54 16.47 11.16
CA LEU A 955 3.62 15.35 11.33
C LEU A 955 4.32 14.14 11.95
N GLY A 956 5.54 13.82 11.51
CA GLY A 956 6.34 12.75 12.10
C GLY A 956 6.67 13.01 13.59
N GLN A 957 6.97 14.25 13.97
CA GLN A 957 7.16 14.63 15.37
C GLN A 957 5.85 14.53 16.17
N LEU A 958 4.74 15.02 15.62
CA LEU A 958 3.42 14.93 16.25
C LEU A 958 3.04 13.48 16.55
N MET A 959 3.24 12.59 15.58
CA MET A 959 2.95 11.16 15.77
C MET A 959 3.79 10.53 16.87
N ARG A 960 5.07 10.91 16.99
CA ARG A 960 5.94 10.45 18.09
C ARG A 960 5.46 10.95 19.44
N GLU A 961 5.11 12.23 19.54
CA GLU A 961 4.63 12.84 20.78
C GLU A 961 3.36 12.18 21.30
N PHE A 962 2.43 11.84 20.40
CA PHE A 962 1.17 11.19 20.76
C PHE A 962 1.19 9.66 20.72
N GLY A 963 2.34 9.04 20.41
CA GLY A 963 2.48 7.59 20.32
C GLY A 963 1.62 6.93 19.23
N TRP A 964 1.25 7.67 18.18
CA TRP A 964 0.44 7.17 17.08
C TRP A 964 1.26 6.22 16.20
N ARG A 965 0.76 5.00 16.00
CA ARG A 965 1.44 3.93 15.25
C ARG A 965 0.86 3.67 13.85
N GLN A 966 -0.24 4.33 13.54
CA GLN A 966 -0.97 4.18 12.29
C GLN A 966 -1.38 5.56 11.81
N MET A 967 -1.09 5.84 10.54
CA MET A 967 -1.60 6.99 9.83
C MET A 967 -2.10 6.54 8.46
N SER A 968 -3.18 7.13 7.99
CA SER A 968 -3.60 7.02 6.60
C SER A 968 -3.50 8.41 6.01
N ILE A 969 -2.79 8.53 4.89
CA ILE A 969 -2.61 9.79 4.20
C ILE A 969 -3.50 9.78 2.97
N ILE A 970 -4.39 10.76 2.89
CA ILE A 970 -5.22 11.02 1.71
C ILE A 970 -4.73 12.34 1.14
N THR A 971 -4.07 12.27 -0.01
CA THR A 971 -3.57 13.43 -0.73
C THR A 971 -4.15 13.48 -2.13
N GLN A 972 -4.26 14.69 -2.67
CA GLN A 972 -4.49 14.91 -4.08
C GLN A 972 -3.16 14.72 -4.82
N ASP A 973 -3.21 14.11 -6.00
CA ASP A 973 -2.05 13.94 -6.87
C ASP A 973 -1.64 15.29 -7.49
N ASP A 974 -0.82 16.02 -6.74
CA ASP A 974 -0.27 17.32 -7.09
C ASP A 974 1.19 17.38 -6.60
N LEU A 975 2.07 18.05 -7.36
CA LEU A 975 3.47 18.30 -7.03
C LEU A 975 3.67 18.97 -5.66
N LEU A 976 2.64 19.64 -5.14
CA LEU A 976 2.64 20.20 -3.78
C LEU A 976 2.60 19.10 -2.70
N PHE A 977 1.80 18.05 -2.88
CA PHE A 977 1.49 17.05 -1.85
C PHE A 977 2.18 15.70 -2.06
N SER A 978 2.55 15.34 -3.30
CA SER A 978 3.18 14.06 -3.64
C SER A 978 4.51 13.83 -2.91
N ARG A 979 5.26 14.89 -2.61
CA ARG A 979 6.53 14.79 -1.88
C ARG A 979 6.37 14.68 -0.37
N VAL A 980 5.23 15.12 0.19
CA VAL A 980 4.95 15.01 1.63
C VAL A 980 4.67 13.55 2.01
N THR A 981 4.01 12.79 1.15
CA THR A 981 3.77 11.35 1.37
C THR A 981 5.05 10.54 1.37
N ASP A 982 5.98 10.84 0.46
CA ASP A 982 7.24 10.10 0.32
C ASP A 982 8.17 10.38 1.51
N GLU A 983 8.25 11.62 1.98
CA GLU A 983 9.04 11.99 3.16
C GLU A 983 8.48 11.36 4.46
N LEU A 984 7.15 11.25 4.59
CA LEU A 984 6.50 10.56 5.71
C LEU A 984 6.71 9.04 5.69
N ALA A 985 6.79 8.43 4.51
CA ALA A 985 7.07 7.00 4.37
C ALA A 985 8.52 6.64 4.79
N MET A 986 9.45 7.59 4.66
CA MET A 986 10.85 7.42 5.04
C MET A 986 11.13 7.57 6.54
N THR A 987 10.14 8.01 7.34
CA THR A 987 10.31 8.13 8.79
C THR A 987 9.99 6.79 9.45
N GLU A 988 11.03 6.02 9.80
CA GLU A 988 10.93 4.69 10.43
C GLU A 988 10.03 4.69 11.69
N PHE A 989 9.09 3.74 11.75
CA PHE A 989 8.36 3.41 12.96
C PHE A 989 8.64 1.94 13.35
N THR A 990 9.42 1.77 14.41
CA THR A 990 9.68 0.47 15.04
C THR A 990 8.49 0.06 15.92
N LEU A 991 7.96 -1.15 15.66
CA LEU A 991 6.93 -1.80 16.47
C LEU A 991 7.48 -2.24 17.84
N ALA A 992 7.28 -1.41 18.87
CA ALA A 992 7.41 -1.85 20.26
C ALA A 992 6.02 -2.19 20.84
N THR A 993 5.52 -3.40 20.64
CA THR A 993 4.30 -3.89 21.31
C THR A 993 4.64 -4.41 22.71
N ARG A 994 4.45 -3.58 23.73
CA ARG A 994 4.17 -4.05 25.10
C ARG A 994 3.30 -3.03 25.85
N HIS A 995 2.33 -3.58 26.57
CA HIS A 995 1.44 -2.97 27.56
C HIS A 995 0.25 -2.14 27.06
N ASN A 996 -0.93 -2.79 27.02
CA ASN A 996 -2.17 -2.25 27.59
C ASN A 996 -3.27 -3.33 27.77
N THR A 997 -2.91 -4.49 28.31
CA THR A 997 -3.86 -5.53 28.74
C THR A 997 -4.14 -5.53 30.25
N TYR A 998 -3.40 -4.74 31.04
CA TYR A 998 -3.45 -4.80 32.50
C TYR A 998 -4.65 -4.07 33.14
N SER A 999 -5.28 -3.11 32.46
CA SER A 999 -6.41 -2.35 33.05
C SER A 999 -7.74 -3.12 33.03
N ALA A 1000 -7.98 -3.96 32.02
CA ALA A 1000 -9.15 -4.84 31.95
C ALA A 1000 -9.03 -6.06 32.88
N LEU A 1001 -7.80 -6.56 33.07
CA LEU A 1001 -7.50 -7.68 33.98
C LEU A 1001 -7.69 -7.31 35.45
N PHE A 1002 -7.51 -6.04 35.85
CA PHE A 1002 -7.70 -5.61 37.24
C PHE A 1002 -9.18 -5.55 37.66
N GLY A 1003 -10.08 -5.18 36.73
CA GLY A 1003 -11.53 -5.16 36.97
C GLY A 1003 -12.16 -6.55 37.04
N LEU A 1004 -11.69 -7.49 36.21
CA LEU A 1004 -12.12 -8.89 36.23
C LEU A 1004 -11.46 -9.70 37.35
N GLY A 1005 -10.20 -9.40 37.70
CA GLY A 1005 -9.50 -10.03 38.82
C GLY A 1005 -10.20 -9.82 40.17
N LEU A 1006 -10.78 -8.64 40.40
CA LEU A 1006 -11.58 -8.34 41.60
C LEU A 1006 -12.89 -9.16 41.67
N VAL A 1007 -13.51 -9.46 40.52
CA VAL A 1007 -14.70 -10.31 40.46
C VAL A 1007 -14.33 -11.79 40.64
N ILE A 1008 -13.18 -12.21 40.11
CA ILE A 1008 -12.64 -13.57 40.24
C ILE A 1008 -12.22 -13.84 41.69
N GLU A 1009 -11.50 -12.92 42.34
CA GLU A 1009 -11.18 -13.04 43.76
C GLU A 1009 -12.45 -13.00 44.61
N ALA A 1010 -13.40 -12.10 44.37
CA ALA A 1010 -14.66 -12.10 45.12
C ALA A 1010 -15.45 -13.41 44.97
N SER A 1011 -15.45 -14.03 43.78
CA SER A 1011 -16.17 -15.27 43.49
C SER A 1011 -15.46 -16.52 44.03
N LEU A 1012 -14.13 -16.59 43.91
CA LEU A 1012 -13.31 -17.65 44.51
C LEU A 1012 -13.27 -17.53 46.03
N PHE A 1013 -13.25 -16.33 46.59
CA PHE A 1013 -13.28 -16.08 48.03
C PHE A 1013 -14.65 -16.39 48.62
N LEU A 1014 -15.75 -16.06 47.92
CA LEU A 1014 -17.09 -16.53 48.30
C LEU A 1014 -17.22 -18.05 48.17
N GLY A 1015 -16.68 -18.67 47.12
CA GLY A 1015 -16.67 -20.12 46.94
C GLY A 1015 -15.84 -20.85 48.02
N LEU A 1016 -14.58 -20.48 48.22
CA LEU A 1016 -13.66 -21.11 49.16
C LEU A 1016 -14.01 -20.87 50.63
N ILE A 1017 -14.76 -19.80 50.97
CA ILE A 1017 -15.20 -19.56 52.34
C ILE A 1017 -16.58 -20.17 52.60
N PHE A 1018 -17.54 -20.03 51.69
CA PHE A 1018 -18.89 -20.54 51.93
C PHE A 1018 -19.00 -22.04 51.66
N ILE A 1019 -18.25 -22.63 50.73
CA ILE A 1019 -18.40 -24.04 50.38
C ILE A 1019 -17.89 -24.95 51.51
N PRO A 1020 -16.68 -24.77 52.10
CA PRO A 1020 -16.26 -25.57 53.25
C PRO A 1020 -17.08 -25.28 54.51
N LYS A 1021 -17.47 -24.02 54.79
CA LYS A 1021 -18.37 -23.72 55.94
C LYS A 1021 -19.77 -24.29 55.76
N MET A 1022 -20.33 -24.28 54.56
CA MET A 1022 -21.64 -24.87 54.27
C MET A 1022 -21.58 -26.39 54.21
N ILE A 1023 -20.51 -26.98 53.69
CA ILE A 1023 -20.26 -28.43 53.73
C ILE A 1023 -20.03 -28.89 55.18
N CYS A 1024 -19.29 -28.14 56.01
CA CYS A 1024 -19.15 -28.42 57.44
C CYS A 1024 -20.47 -28.26 58.21
N LEU A 1025 -21.25 -27.20 57.94
CA LEU A 1025 -22.61 -27.03 58.51
C LEU A 1025 -23.62 -28.08 58.00
N TYR A 1026 -23.28 -28.80 56.93
CA TYR A 1026 -24.11 -29.82 56.29
C TYR A 1026 -23.73 -31.24 56.73
N LEU A 1027 -22.46 -31.46 57.07
CA LEU A 1027 -21.96 -32.72 57.62
C LEU A 1027 -22.18 -32.84 59.13
N ASP A 1028 -22.34 -31.72 59.86
CA ASP A 1028 -22.64 -31.73 61.30
C ASP A 1028 -23.74 -30.70 61.69
N PRO A 1029 -24.96 -31.14 62.02
CA PRO A 1029 -26.04 -30.27 62.46
C PRO A 1029 -26.13 -30.08 63.99
N GLN A 1030 -25.21 -30.65 64.78
CA GLN A 1030 -25.15 -30.53 66.24
C GLN A 1030 -23.75 -30.04 66.60
N GLY A 1031 -23.52 -28.73 66.51
CA GLY A 1031 -22.23 -28.15 66.88
C GLY A 1031 -21.91 -28.41 68.35
N GLU A 1032 -21.17 -29.47 68.64
CA GLU A 1032 -20.50 -29.70 69.91
C GLU A 1032 -19.32 -30.66 69.74
N LYS A 1033 -18.10 -30.14 70.01
CA LYS A 1033 -16.81 -30.83 70.21
C LYS A 1033 -16.26 -31.45 68.91
N VAL A 1034 -15.22 -30.90 68.28
CA VAL A 1034 -13.81 -31.25 68.56
C VAL A 1034 -12.90 -30.10 68.09
N PHE A 1035 -12.26 -29.41 69.03
CA PHE A 1035 -10.91 -28.86 68.86
C PHE A 1035 -10.31 -28.72 70.26
N SER A 1036 -9.76 -29.82 70.78
CA SER A 1036 -8.75 -29.78 71.83
C SER A 1036 -7.75 -30.88 71.57
N GLN A 1037 -6.47 -30.48 71.55
CA GLN A 1037 -5.26 -31.32 71.41
C GLN A 1037 -5.02 -31.79 69.97
N SER A 1038 -3.84 -31.64 69.38
CA SER A 1038 -2.51 -31.77 69.95
C SER A 1038 -1.49 -30.90 69.18
N GLY A 1039 -0.52 -30.35 69.91
CA GLY A 1039 0.73 -29.86 69.32
C GLY A 1039 1.77 -30.97 69.24
N ALA A 1040 2.73 -30.80 68.34
CA ALA A 1040 4.07 -31.42 68.35
C ALA A 1040 4.91 -30.63 67.33
N THR A 1041 5.77 -29.70 67.73
CA THR A 1041 7.19 -29.84 68.13
C THR A 1041 8.08 -30.58 67.13
N ALA A 1042 9.22 -29.96 66.88
CA ALA A 1042 10.16 -30.15 65.79
C ALA A 1042 11.25 -31.23 66.02
N ALA A 1043 11.88 -31.60 64.88
CA ALA A 1043 13.27 -32.06 64.65
C ALA A 1043 13.63 -33.55 64.92
N PRO A 1044 14.73 -34.12 64.35
CA PRO A 1044 15.57 -33.70 63.19
C PRO A 1044 15.83 -34.82 62.13
N SER A 1045 16.52 -34.43 61.07
CA SER A 1045 17.06 -35.19 59.93
C SER A 1045 18.28 -36.08 60.22
N ASN A 1046 18.48 -37.13 59.42
CA ASN A 1046 19.76 -37.69 58.92
C ASN A 1046 19.44 -38.70 57.78
N SER A 1047 19.71 -38.42 56.49
CA SER A 1047 20.97 -38.46 55.72
C SER A 1047 21.33 -39.86 55.17
N HIS A 1048 21.35 -39.96 53.82
CA HIS A 1048 22.12 -40.84 52.90
C HIS A 1048 21.23 -41.34 51.74
N ALA A 1049 21.63 -41.46 50.46
CA ALA A 1049 22.63 -40.82 49.59
C ALA A 1049 22.38 -41.35 48.15
N LEU A 1050 22.69 -40.52 47.12
CA LEU A 1050 23.01 -40.83 45.69
C LEU A 1050 21.83 -41.24 44.75
N THR A 1051 21.62 -40.75 43.52
CA THR A 1051 22.40 -39.91 42.55
C THR A 1051 21.52 -39.43 41.36
N ASN A 1052 21.79 -38.19 40.87
CA ASN A 1052 21.74 -37.62 39.49
C ASN A 1052 20.41 -37.69 38.67
N ASN A 1053 19.82 -36.63 38.08
CA ASN A 1053 20.36 -35.58 37.19
C ASN A 1053 19.28 -34.50 36.81
N SER A 1054 19.75 -33.29 36.46
CA SER A 1054 19.18 -32.24 35.56
C SER A 1054 18.50 -30.95 36.11
N VAL A 1055 19.31 -29.87 36.03
CA VAL A 1055 19.07 -28.48 35.54
C VAL A 1055 18.24 -27.48 36.38
N ASP A 1056 18.98 -26.58 37.05
CA ASP A 1056 18.51 -25.37 37.76
C ASP A 1056 18.45 -24.12 36.86
N GLN A 1057 17.39 -23.31 37.04
CA GLN A 1057 17.35 -21.87 36.70
C GLN A 1057 17.42 -21.05 38.00
N LYS A 1058 18.31 -20.06 38.03
CA LYS A 1058 18.60 -19.20 39.18
C LYS A 1058 18.20 -17.76 38.86
N GLU A 1059 17.33 -17.16 39.67
CA GLU A 1059 17.05 -15.71 39.66
C GLU A 1059 18.25 -14.93 40.24
N PRO A 1060 18.46 -13.65 39.84
CA PRO A 1060 19.58 -12.85 40.32
C PRO A 1060 19.29 -12.22 41.70
N PRO A 1061 20.33 -11.85 42.48
CA PRO A 1061 20.19 -11.38 43.85
C PRO A 1061 19.77 -9.90 43.93
N GLU A 1062 18.99 -9.55 44.96
CA GLU A 1062 18.50 -8.19 45.29
C GLU A 1062 19.60 -7.11 45.37
N GLU A 1063 20.87 -7.50 45.49
CA GLU A 1063 22.03 -6.60 45.56
C GLU A 1063 22.30 -5.84 44.24
N ILE A 1064 21.94 -6.44 43.09
CA ILE A 1064 22.11 -5.80 41.77
C ILE A 1064 21.05 -4.71 41.55
N ILE A 1065 19.83 -4.93 42.02
CA ILE A 1065 18.72 -3.97 41.92
C ILE A 1065 18.99 -2.75 42.81
N LEU A 1066 19.59 -2.96 43.98
CA LEU A 1066 19.98 -1.87 44.89
C LEU A 1066 21.10 -1.01 44.28
N ASN A 1067 22.11 -1.63 43.65
CA ASN A 1067 23.20 -0.91 42.97
C ASN A 1067 22.73 -0.12 41.74
N LEU A 1068 21.77 -0.67 40.98
CA LEU A 1068 21.18 0.04 39.83
C LEU A 1068 20.38 1.27 40.26
N ARG A 1069 19.58 1.17 41.34
CA ARG A 1069 18.85 2.34 41.88
C ARG A 1069 19.79 3.44 42.39
N LYS A 1070 20.94 3.05 42.94
CA LYS A 1070 21.95 4.00 43.40
C LYS A 1070 22.63 4.72 42.23
N ARG A 1071 22.91 4.00 41.13
CA ARG A 1071 23.51 4.55 39.91
C ARG A 1071 22.57 5.49 39.14
N VAL A 1072 21.27 5.19 39.13
CA VAL A 1072 20.24 6.05 38.51
C VAL A 1072 20.13 7.39 39.26
N LYS A 1073 20.14 7.38 40.61
CA LYS A 1073 20.16 8.62 41.40
C LYS A 1073 21.43 9.44 41.20
N GLU A 1074 22.57 8.78 40.98
CA GLU A 1074 23.85 9.45 40.69
C GLU A 1074 23.82 10.15 39.33
N LEU A 1075 23.22 9.52 38.32
CA LEU A 1075 23.04 10.07 36.97
C LEU A 1075 21.99 11.18 36.91
N GLU A 1076 20.89 11.09 37.68
CA GLU A 1076 19.92 12.19 37.81
C GLU A 1076 20.53 13.44 38.46
N GLY A 1077 21.45 13.27 39.41
CA GLY A 1077 22.21 14.37 40.00
C GLY A 1077 23.15 15.06 39.00
N GLN A 1078 23.81 14.28 38.13
CA GLN A 1078 24.67 14.81 37.07
C GLN A 1078 23.89 15.50 35.94
N LEU A 1079 22.68 15.01 35.63
CA LEU A 1079 21.82 15.59 34.60
C LEU A 1079 21.24 16.95 35.03
N ASN A 1080 21.00 17.16 36.32
CA ASN A 1080 20.52 18.43 36.88
C ASN A 1080 21.63 19.47 37.13
N GLN A 1081 22.90 19.10 37.05
CA GLN A 1081 24.03 20.04 37.09
C GLN A 1081 24.47 20.54 35.69
N ASN A 1082 23.98 19.91 34.62
CA ASN A 1082 24.24 20.29 33.22
C ASN A 1082 23.00 20.87 32.50
N LYS A 1083 21.97 21.27 33.26
CA LYS A 1083 20.90 22.18 32.85
C LYS A 1083 21.05 23.48 33.63
#